data_AF-A0A5D9CZ33-F1
#
_entry.id   AF-A0A5D9CZ33-F1
#
_cell.length_a   1.000
_cell.length_b   1.000
_cell.length_c   1.000
_cell.angle_alpha   90.00
_cell.angle_beta   90.00
_cell.angle_gamma   90.00
#
_symmetry.space_group_name_H-M   'P 1'
#
loop_
_entity.id
_entity.type
_entity.pdbx_description
1 polymer ?
#
loop_
_entity_poly.entity_id
_entity_poly.type
_entity_poly.pdbx_seq_one_letter_code
_entity_poly.pdbx_strand_id
1 'polypeptide(L)'
;MNNDRSHNASRMDENERRSGEQPANRMLGRVIACNGAHATIAAETEPGTTDVSQLWSVGRLISIEMGTSRVAALVFAMRTGEEYWAADRPNRLLIDVELVGEVYRTEDGSERFSTGISRYPYLGAVAHRIRTSDLSKIYDSGKRDACVIGRLTQDDTINATISIPQMLAKHFAVVGSTGVGKTTAVSLLLNKAIETDPKLRVLILDPHNEFAAAFPDHSVVIDTETLDLPFWLMRLEEFAEVIFRGRKPMPEEMDILRDLVPEAKKAFRGTEGSAVRRTSDKSAITPDTPVPYRIADLLALIDERIGRLEGRSEKPALRSLKGRILSAINDTRYNFMFSSNTISDTILETVAHIFRIPGEGKPISVFQLSGIPSEVVNSVVSVLCRMSFELAVLARGSLHMLVVCEEAHRYVPADPERGFFPTRQSIAQIAKEGRKYGISLGVISQRPSELDQTILSQCSTVFAMRLSNEIDQKIILSAVPNASTSTTSFLSSIGNGEAIAFGEAVNVPMRMRFDRVATAKLPKASGTINHTNHETPDTVDLNNIVTRMRATPKPVITGFQQSVEAAFSDLPEPAPPSRATDEIDSWKRELGTPAAEGYEPYRPDMLPGRALSAPPSNASTEPTTGAVNELRKAGFQMQAQNGPSPGETRPSLRESLLKKPLGSLYRKD
;
A
#
# COMPACT_ATOMS: atom_id res chain seq x y z
N MET A 1 8.16 -19.36 35.85
CA MET A 1 8.91 -20.63 35.69
C MET A 1 10.03 -20.41 34.67
N ASN A 2 11.22 -19.96 35.10
CA ASN A 2 12.26 -19.46 34.17
C ASN A 2 13.65 -20.13 34.26
N ASN A 3 13.87 -21.10 35.17
CA ASN A 3 15.21 -21.68 35.37
C ASN A 3 15.53 -22.91 34.51
N ASP A 4 14.55 -23.60 33.91
CA ASP A 4 14.81 -24.86 33.19
C ASP A 4 15.47 -24.68 31.81
N ARG A 5 15.31 -23.51 31.17
CA ARG A 5 15.81 -23.28 29.80
C ARG A 5 17.34 -23.25 29.71
N SER A 6 18.03 -22.71 30.71
CA SER A 6 19.50 -22.68 30.76
C SER A 6 20.11 -24.06 31.05
N HIS A 7 19.44 -24.87 31.87
CA HIS A 7 19.91 -26.21 32.23
C HIS A 7 19.78 -27.25 31.09
N ASN A 8 18.75 -27.15 30.25
CA ASN A 8 18.67 -28.03 29.08
C ASN A 8 19.68 -27.67 27.98
N ALA A 9 19.90 -26.38 27.71
CA ALA A 9 20.88 -25.94 26.71
C ALA A 9 22.32 -26.37 27.09
N SER A 10 22.70 -26.20 28.36
CA SER A 10 24.02 -26.61 28.87
C SER A 10 24.23 -28.13 28.88
N ARG A 11 23.18 -28.93 29.12
CA ARG A 11 23.25 -30.40 29.02
C ARG A 11 23.42 -30.91 27.58
N MET A 12 22.87 -30.23 26.58
CA MET A 12 23.13 -30.56 25.18
C MET A 12 24.58 -30.22 24.79
N ASP A 13 25.09 -29.07 25.23
CA ASP A 13 26.47 -28.61 24.97
C ASP A 13 27.52 -29.48 25.73
N GLU A 14 27.19 -30.08 26.88
CA GLU A 14 28.02 -31.14 27.49
C GLU A 14 28.02 -32.46 26.69
N ASN A 15 26.90 -32.85 26.09
CA ASN A 15 26.83 -34.07 25.28
C ASN A 15 27.64 -33.94 23.98
N GLU A 16 27.57 -32.79 23.28
CA GLU A 16 28.45 -32.51 22.12
C GLU A 16 29.95 -32.52 22.47
N ARG A 17 30.31 -32.38 23.76
CA ARG A 17 31.69 -32.46 24.26
C ARG A 17 32.10 -33.83 24.80
N ARG A 18 31.18 -34.78 24.99
CA ARG A 18 31.45 -36.08 25.66
C ARG A 18 31.22 -37.33 24.80
N SER A 19 30.64 -37.22 23.60
CA SER A 19 30.51 -38.34 22.67
C SER A 19 31.87 -38.73 22.04
N GLY A 20 32.65 -39.56 22.75
CA GLY A 20 34.01 -39.95 22.35
C GLY A 20 34.13 -40.89 21.16
N GLU A 21 33.02 -41.44 20.64
CA GLU A 21 33.00 -42.41 19.54
C GLU A 21 32.04 -42.00 18.41
N GLN A 22 32.43 -40.97 17.65
CA GLN A 22 32.00 -40.79 16.26
C GLN A 22 32.94 -39.81 15.56
N PRO A 23 33.37 -40.07 14.30
CA PRO A 23 34.05 -39.07 13.50
C PRO A 23 33.01 -38.00 13.11
N ALA A 24 32.94 -36.93 13.88
CA ALA A 24 32.11 -35.78 13.55
C ALA A 24 32.58 -35.20 12.22
N ASN A 25 31.83 -35.46 11.14
CA ASN A 25 32.16 -35.10 9.76
C ASN A 25 32.07 -33.57 9.57
N ARG A 26 33.08 -32.91 10.10
CA ARG A 26 33.17 -31.46 10.30
C ARG A 26 34.04 -30.88 9.21
N MET A 27 33.58 -31.00 7.97
CA MET A 27 34.18 -30.38 6.78
C MET A 27 34.61 -28.94 7.11
N LEU A 28 35.92 -28.71 7.24
CA LEU A 28 36.50 -27.41 7.61
C LEU A 28 36.85 -26.63 6.35
N GLY A 29 36.17 -25.51 6.14
CA GLY A 29 36.56 -24.55 5.12
C GLY A 29 37.72 -23.68 5.58
N ARG A 30 38.44 -23.07 4.63
CA ARG A 30 39.42 -22.02 4.90
C ARG A 30 39.13 -20.78 4.05
N VAL A 31 39.20 -19.61 4.65
CA VAL A 31 39.09 -18.33 3.94
C VAL A 31 40.27 -18.17 2.97
N ILE A 32 39.99 -18.04 1.67
CA ILE A 32 41.00 -17.82 0.62
C ILE A 32 40.95 -16.41 0.02
N ALA A 33 39.88 -15.66 0.25
CA ALA A 33 39.76 -14.25 -0.09
C ALA A 33 38.86 -13.53 0.92
N CYS A 34 39.10 -12.25 1.18
CA CYS A 34 38.24 -11.36 1.96
C CYS A 34 38.36 -9.94 1.41
N ASN A 35 37.23 -9.25 1.18
CA ASN A 35 37.18 -7.89 0.63
C ASN A 35 36.42 -6.90 1.54
N GLY A 36 36.35 -7.20 2.83
CA GLY A 36 35.55 -6.46 3.80
C GLY A 36 34.19 -7.12 3.97
N ALA A 37 33.21 -6.74 3.15
CA ALA A 37 31.83 -7.26 3.26
C ALA A 37 31.69 -8.75 2.86
N HIS A 38 32.56 -9.27 2.00
CA HIS A 38 32.48 -10.66 1.52
C HIS A 38 33.81 -11.41 1.72
N ALA A 39 33.71 -12.72 1.80
CA ALA A 39 34.83 -13.66 1.79
C ALA A 39 34.53 -14.86 0.87
N THR A 40 35.59 -15.46 0.32
CA THR A 40 35.50 -16.76 -0.36
C THR A 40 36.17 -17.81 0.51
N ILE A 41 35.47 -18.91 0.75
CA ILE A 41 35.94 -20.06 1.52
C ILE A 41 36.17 -21.23 0.58
N ALA A 42 37.34 -21.85 0.65
CA ALA A 42 37.61 -23.13 -0.01
C ALA A 42 37.33 -24.28 0.98
N ALA A 43 36.64 -25.31 0.52
CA ALA A 43 36.41 -26.55 1.26
C ALA A 43 36.41 -27.75 0.28
N GLU A 44 36.68 -28.96 0.76
CA GLU A 44 36.79 -30.17 -0.08
C GLU A 44 35.76 -31.22 0.39
N THR A 45 35.06 -31.84 -0.56
CA THR A 45 34.06 -32.89 -0.24
C THR A 45 34.74 -34.23 0.01
N GLU A 46 34.21 -35.05 0.92
CA GLU A 46 34.62 -36.46 0.99
C GLU A 46 34.07 -37.25 -0.22
N PRO A 47 34.83 -38.20 -0.80
CA PRO A 47 34.37 -39.03 -1.92
C PRO A 47 33.11 -39.83 -1.58
N GLY A 48 32.20 -39.97 -2.54
CA GLY A 48 30.98 -40.78 -2.39
C GLY A 48 29.87 -40.21 -1.51
N THR A 49 30.10 -39.15 -0.71
CA THR A 49 29.08 -38.56 0.19
C THR A 49 28.61 -37.18 -0.26
N THR A 50 27.35 -37.06 -0.67
CA THR A 50 26.74 -35.77 -1.06
C THR A 50 26.10 -35.01 0.09
N ASP A 51 25.70 -35.67 1.18
CA ASP A 51 25.01 -35.03 2.32
C ASP A 51 25.79 -33.88 2.96
N VAL A 52 27.12 -34.00 3.01
CA VAL A 52 28.01 -33.00 3.60
C VAL A 52 27.98 -31.67 2.81
N SER A 53 27.72 -31.72 1.49
CA SER A 53 27.59 -30.52 0.67
C SER A 53 26.41 -29.63 1.08
N GLN A 54 25.35 -30.22 1.66
CA GLN A 54 24.18 -29.48 2.13
C GLN A 54 24.51 -28.54 3.30
N LEU A 55 25.57 -28.82 4.08
CA LEU A 55 25.96 -27.99 5.23
C LEU A 55 26.42 -26.58 4.82
N TRP A 56 26.92 -26.43 3.59
CA TRP A 56 27.39 -25.18 3.01
C TRP A 56 26.36 -24.53 2.06
N SER A 57 25.14 -25.07 1.97
CA SER A 57 24.13 -24.64 0.99
C SER A 57 23.84 -23.13 1.05
N VAL A 58 23.70 -22.51 -0.13
CA VAL A 58 23.27 -21.11 -0.29
C VAL A 58 22.04 -20.80 0.58
N GLY A 59 22.13 -19.69 1.32
CA GLY A 59 21.15 -19.26 2.31
C GLY A 59 21.44 -19.71 3.76
N ARG A 60 22.42 -20.58 4.03
CA ARG A 60 22.81 -20.94 5.41
C ARG A 60 23.83 -19.98 6.00
N LEU A 61 23.74 -19.77 7.32
CA LEU A 61 24.80 -19.15 8.12
C LEU A 61 25.90 -20.16 8.44
N ILE A 62 27.13 -19.65 8.52
CA ILE A 62 28.35 -20.36 8.92
C ILE A 62 29.12 -19.52 9.97
N SER A 63 30.12 -20.13 10.61
CA SER A 63 30.99 -19.49 11.60
C SER A 63 32.44 -19.52 11.12
N ILE A 64 33.09 -18.36 11.09
CA ILE A 64 34.53 -18.21 10.82
C ILE A 64 35.22 -17.92 12.16
N GLU A 65 36.20 -18.74 12.53
CA GLU A 65 36.85 -18.70 13.84
C GLU A 65 38.00 -17.67 13.86
N MET A 66 37.90 -16.69 14.74
CA MET A 66 38.84 -15.56 14.89
C MET A 66 39.58 -15.58 16.24
N GLY A 67 39.68 -16.77 16.85
CA GLY A 67 40.25 -16.97 18.19
C GLY A 67 39.25 -16.67 19.30
N THR A 68 39.14 -15.42 19.73
CA THR A 68 38.26 -15.01 20.84
C THR A 68 36.85 -14.59 20.40
N SER A 69 36.65 -14.31 19.11
CA SER A 69 35.32 -14.12 18.49
C SER A 69 35.10 -15.09 17.33
N ARG A 70 33.84 -15.22 16.91
CA ARG A 70 33.40 -15.98 15.73
C ARG A 70 32.64 -15.04 14.81
N VAL A 71 33.10 -14.85 13.59
CA VAL A 71 32.38 -14.05 12.59
C VAL A 71 31.29 -14.92 11.97
N ALA A 72 30.04 -14.46 12.05
CA ALA A 72 28.91 -15.08 11.38
C ALA A 72 28.89 -14.62 9.92
N ALA A 73 28.71 -15.55 8.99
CA ALA A 73 28.63 -15.23 7.56
C ALA A 73 27.51 -16.02 6.86
N LEU A 74 26.83 -15.39 5.90
CA LEU A 74 25.76 -15.97 5.10
C LEU A 74 26.31 -16.46 3.76
N VAL A 75 26.11 -17.74 3.42
CA VAL A 75 26.47 -18.24 2.08
C VAL A 75 25.48 -17.68 1.06
N PHE A 76 25.99 -17.01 0.02
CA PHE A 76 25.17 -16.48 -1.07
C PHE A 76 25.45 -17.12 -2.43
N ALA A 77 26.62 -17.71 -2.63
CA ALA A 77 26.92 -18.51 -3.83
C ALA A 77 27.85 -19.69 -3.51
N MET A 78 27.73 -20.74 -4.32
CA MET A 78 28.64 -21.89 -4.33
C MET A 78 29.03 -22.18 -5.77
N ARG A 79 30.30 -22.53 -5.99
CA ARG A 79 30.84 -22.97 -7.27
C ARG A 79 31.90 -24.04 -7.04
N THR A 80 32.02 -24.99 -7.96
CA THR A 80 33.17 -25.90 -7.99
C THR A 80 34.39 -25.15 -8.53
N GLY A 81 35.59 -25.54 -8.08
CA GLY A 81 36.87 -25.11 -8.66
C GLY A 81 37.31 -25.94 -9.87
N GLU A 82 36.53 -26.96 -10.23
CA GLU A 82 36.77 -27.94 -11.30
C GLU A 82 35.61 -27.91 -12.31
N GLU A 83 35.89 -28.15 -13.60
CA GLU A 83 34.88 -28.04 -14.68
C GLU A 83 33.75 -29.08 -14.61
N TYR A 84 33.95 -30.18 -13.88
CA TYR A 84 33.00 -31.29 -13.74
C TYR A 84 32.96 -31.79 -12.31
N TRP A 85 31.79 -32.31 -11.89
CA TRP A 85 31.64 -32.99 -10.60
C TRP A 85 32.10 -34.44 -10.74
N ALA A 86 33.04 -34.86 -9.89
CA ALA A 86 33.56 -36.23 -9.83
C ALA A 86 32.99 -36.94 -8.59
N ALA A 87 32.36 -38.10 -8.77
CA ALA A 87 31.72 -38.83 -7.67
C ALA A 87 32.71 -39.67 -6.83
N ASP A 88 33.87 -39.97 -7.40
CA ASP A 88 34.90 -40.91 -6.95
C ASP A 88 36.11 -40.23 -6.27
N ARG A 89 36.20 -38.91 -6.33
CA ARG A 89 37.31 -38.11 -5.78
C ARG A 89 36.78 -36.89 -4.99
N PRO A 90 37.60 -36.23 -4.15
CA PRO A 90 37.16 -35.00 -3.49
C PRO A 90 36.99 -33.87 -4.51
N ASN A 91 35.88 -33.13 -4.42
CA ASN A 91 35.62 -31.95 -5.25
C ASN A 91 35.97 -30.70 -4.45
N ARG A 92 36.70 -29.76 -5.04
CA ARG A 92 37.00 -28.48 -4.40
C ARG A 92 35.85 -27.49 -4.57
N LEU A 93 35.16 -27.19 -3.48
CA LEU A 93 34.12 -26.16 -3.42
C LEU A 93 34.74 -24.79 -3.10
N LEU A 94 34.29 -23.76 -3.82
CA LEU A 94 34.47 -22.36 -3.49
C LEU A 94 33.11 -21.79 -3.09
N ILE A 95 33.03 -21.28 -1.87
CA ILE A 95 31.79 -20.88 -1.20
C ILE A 95 31.93 -19.39 -0.90
N ASP A 96 31.15 -18.57 -1.60
CA ASP A 96 31.18 -17.12 -1.46
C ASP A 96 30.15 -16.69 -0.42
N VAL A 97 30.64 -15.97 0.60
CA VAL A 97 29.90 -15.64 1.81
C VAL A 97 29.98 -14.15 2.13
N GLU A 98 28.92 -13.65 2.72
CA GLU A 98 28.78 -12.27 3.17
C GLU A 98 28.92 -12.23 4.69
N LEU A 99 29.70 -11.30 5.23
CA LEU A 99 29.94 -11.22 6.67
C LEU A 99 28.83 -10.42 7.35
N VAL A 100 28.14 -11.07 8.30
CA VAL A 100 26.87 -10.60 8.89
C VAL A 100 27.08 -9.92 10.25
N GLY A 101 28.17 -10.24 10.94
CA GLY A 101 28.47 -9.76 12.29
C GLY A 101 29.41 -10.72 13.03
N GLU A 102 29.60 -10.52 14.34
CA GLU A 102 30.39 -11.40 15.18
C GLU A 102 29.69 -11.80 16.48
N VAL A 103 29.90 -13.06 16.90
CA VAL A 103 29.60 -13.54 18.25
C VAL A 103 30.90 -13.46 19.06
N TYR A 104 30.92 -12.59 20.06
CA TYR A 104 32.07 -12.33 20.92
C TYR A 104 31.71 -12.59 22.40
N ARG A 105 32.74 -12.71 23.23
CA ARG A 105 32.59 -12.94 24.67
C ARG A 105 32.85 -11.64 25.44
N THR A 106 31.97 -11.29 26.37
CA THR A 106 32.12 -10.12 27.25
C THR A 106 33.01 -10.44 28.44
N GLU A 107 33.46 -9.40 29.15
CA GLU A 107 34.25 -9.53 30.38
C GLU A 107 33.51 -10.33 31.47
N ASP A 108 32.17 -10.21 31.54
CA ASP A 108 31.28 -11.04 32.38
C ASP A 108 31.27 -12.54 32.01
N GLY A 109 32.02 -12.95 31.00
CA GLY A 109 32.05 -14.31 30.46
C GLY A 109 30.82 -14.68 29.61
N SER A 110 29.83 -13.79 29.46
CA SER A 110 28.66 -13.96 28.60
C SER A 110 29.02 -13.88 27.11
N GLU A 111 28.24 -14.49 26.22
CA GLU A 111 28.44 -14.38 24.77
C GLU A 111 27.31 -13.57 24.13
N ARG A 112 27.65 -12.61 23.27
CA ARG A 112 26.70 -11.70 22.62
C ARG A 112 27.00 -11.58 21.13
N PHE A 113 25.96 -11.29 20.34
CA PHE A 113 26.10 -10.97 18.93
C PHE A 113 26.22 -9.45 18.72
N SER A 114 27.02 -9.06 17.73
CA SER A 114 27.14 -7.71 17.20
C SER A 114 27.02 -7.76 15.68
N THR A 115 26.26 -6.85 15.07
CA THR A 115 26.24 -6.68 13.60
C THR A 115 27.52 -6.05 13.06
N GLY A 116 28.24 -5.28 13.89
CA GLY A 116 29.58 -4.80 13.58
C GLY A 116 30.63 -5.88 13.83
N ILE A 117 31.66 -5.93 12.98
CA ILE A 117 32.78 -6.89 13.05
C ILE A 117 34.04 -6.15 13.51
N SER A 118 34.59 -6.52 14.66
CA SER A 118 35.82 -5.92 15.22
C SER A 118 37.09 -6.28 14.43
N ARG A 119 37.13 -7.46 13.81
CA ARG A 119 38.28 -7.95 13.02
C ARG A 119 37.82 -8.81 11.84
N TYR A 120 38.15 -8.37 10.63
CA TYR A 120 37.85 -9.12 9.41
C TYR A 120 38.63 -10.44 9.32
N PRO A 121 38.05 -11.49 8.71
CA PRO A 121 38.73 -12.77 8.48
C PRO A 121 40.06 -12.64 7.74
N TYR A 122 41.10 -13.30 8.28
CA TYR A 122 42.40 -13.42 7.65
C TYR A 122 42.47 -14.66 6.74
N LEU A 123 43.38 -14.65 5.76
CA LEU A 123 43.57 -15.78 4.86
C LEU A 123 44.05 -17.01 5.63
N GLY A 124 43.40 -18.15 5.38
CA GLY A 124 43.62 -19.41 6.09
C GLY A 124 42.77 -19.59 7.37
N ALA A 125 42.02 -18.57 7.81
CA ALA A 125 41.09 -18.67 8.93
C ALA A 125 40.06 -19.79 8.70
N VAL A 126 39.73 -20.54 9.75
CA VAL A 126 38.90 -21.74 9.68
C VAL A 126 37.42 -21.37 9.68
N ALA A 127 36.67 -21.92 8.74
CA ALA A 127 35.22 -21.81 8.66
C ALA A 127 34.56 -23.16 8.91
N HIS A 128 33.44 -23.17 9.64
CA HIS A 128 32.68 -24.38 9.95
C HIS A 128 31.18 -24.08 10.05
N ARG A 129 30.34 -25.14 10.04
CA ARG A 129 28.89 -25.03 10.35
C ARG A 129 28.70 -24.24 11.66
N ILE A 130 27.88 -23.20 11.63
CA ILE A 130 27.57 -22.41 12.82
C ILE A 130 26.90 -23.26 13.91
N ARG A 131 27.19 -22.97 15.19
CA ARG A 131 26.63 -23.71 16.33
C ARG A 131 25.18 -23.27 16.58
N THR A 132 24.33 -24.19 17.04
CA THR A 132 22.93 -23.88 17.42
C THR A 132 22.87 -22.80 18.53
N SER A 133 23.82 -22.84 19.46
CA SER A 133 23.98 -21.83 20.51
C SER A 133 24.46 -20.47 20.00
N ASP A 134 25.02 -20.36 18.79
CA ASP A 134 25.43 -19.10 18.17
C ASP A 134 24.33 -18.55 17.25
N LEU A 135 23.69 -19.42 16.47
CA LEU A 135 22.44 -19.13 15.75
C LEU A 135 21.40 -18.50 16.67
N SER A 136 21.21 -19.09 17.87
CA SER A 136 20.27 -18.56 18.85
C SER A 136 20.64 -17.16 19.33
N LYS A 137 21.91 -16.75 19.37
CA LYS A 137 22.35 -15.39 19.79
C LYS A 137 22.23 -14.36 18.66
N ILE A 138 22.26 -14.82 17.41
CA ILE A 138 22.07 -13.97 16.23
C ILE A 138 20.59 -13.59 16.10
N TYR A 139 19.71 -14.57 16.23
CA TYR A 139 18.27 -14.40 16.01
C TYR A 139 17.47 -14.03 17.26
N ASP A 140 17.86 -14.48 18.47
CA ASP A 140 17.36 -13.86 19.71
C ASP A 140 17.81 -12.42 19.70
N SER A 141 16.85 -11.50 19.61
CA SER A 141 17.14 -10.09 19.51
C SER A 141 17.86 -9.54 20.75
N GLY A 142 17.74 -10.20 21.92
CA GLY A 142 18.20 -9.70 23.22
C GLY A 142 17.46 -8.44 23.71
N LYS A 143 16.61 -7.86 22.85
CA LYS A 143 15.74 -6.72 23.14
C LYS A 143 14.61 -7.21 24.04
N ARG A 144 14.12 -6.34 24.93
CA ARG A 144 12.86 -6.60 25.63
C ARG A 144 11.75 -6.73 24.59
N ASP A 145 10.75 -7.54 24.92
CA ASP A 145 9.51 -7.69 24.14
C ASP A 145 9.74 -8.29 22.73
N ALA A 146 10.69 -9.23 22.65
CA ALA A 146 10.94 -10.08 21.49
C ALA A 146 9.81 -11.11 21.29
N CYS A 147 9.12 -11.02 20.15
CA CYS A 147 7.99 -11.88 19.79
C CYS A 147 8.37 -12.89 18.71
N VAL A 148 7.98 -14.16 18.89
CA VAL A 148 8.01 -15.18 17.83
C VAL A 148 6.89 -14.89 16.84
N ILE A 149 7.22 -14.91 15.55
CA ILE A 149 6.29 -14.70 14.42
C ILE A 149 6.37 -15.80 13.36
N GLY A 150 7.16 -16.85 13.59
CA GLY A 150 7.42 -17.89 12.61
C GLY A 150 8.68 -18.69 12.89
N ARG A 151 9.18 -19.36 11.84
CA ARG A 151 10.40 -20.18 11.82
C ARG A 151 11.33 -19.78 10.68
N LEU A 152 12.63 -20.05 10.80
CA LEU A 152 13.57 -19.84 9.70
C LEU A 152 13.37 -20.91 8.60
N THR A 153 13.34 -20.50 7.33
CA THR A 153 13.09 -21.45 6.22
C THR A 153 14.20 -22.50 6.08
N GLN A 154 15.43 -22.17 6.48
CA GLN A 154 16.61 -23.03 6.38
C GLN A 154 16.76 -24.02 7.56
N ASP A 155 16.06 -23.77 8.66
CA ASP A 155 16.05 -24.57 9.89
C ASP A 155 14.79 -24.28 10.73
N ASP A 156 13.77 -25.12 10.56
CA ASP A 156 12.47 -25.00 11.25
C ASP A 156 12.57 -25.13 12.79
N THR A 157 13.70 -25.59 13.33
CA THR A 157 13.89 -25.67 14.80
C THR A 157 14.05 -24.29 15.43
N ILE A 158 14.46 -23.28 14.65
CA ILE A 158 14.79 -21.93 15.10
C ILE A 158 13.58 -21.00 14.94
N ASN A 159 13.24 -20.30 16.02
CA ASN A 159 12.20 -19.27 16.01
C ASN A 159 12.67 -18.03 15.23
N ALA A 160 11.81 -17.53 14.34
CA ALA A 160 11.95 -16.20 13.76
C ALA A 160 11.34 -15.17 14.75
N THR A 161 12.19 -14.35 15.37
CA THR A 161 11.79 -13.37 16.39
C THR A 161 12.03 -11.93 15.98
N ILE A 162 11.08 -11.05 16.31
CA ILE A 162 11.15 -9.60 16.07
C ILE A 162 10.92 -8.80 17.36
N SER A 163 11.48 -7.60 17.44
CA SER A 163 11.11 -6.63 18.48
C SER A 163 9.93 -5.78 18.02
N ILE A 164 8.75 -6.06 18.56
CA ILE A 164 7.52 -5.30 18.28
C ILE A 164 7.68 -3.79 18.58
N PRO A 165 8.28 -3.37 19.72
CA PRO A 165 8.51 -1.93 19.97
C PRO A 165 9.33 -1.23 18.89
N GLN A 166 10.35 -1.88 18.32
CA GLN A 166 11.14 -1.29 17.23
C GLN A 166 10.37 -1.25 15.90
N MET A 167 9.58 -2.29 15.60
CA MET A 167 8.70 -2.33 14.42
C MET A 167 7.68 -1.18 14.42
N LEU A 168 7.07 -0.90 15.57
CA LEU A 168 6.12 0.21 15.73
C LEU A 168 6.84 1.57 15.72
N ALA A 169 7.84 1.75 16.59
CA ALA A 169 8.54 3.04 16.77
C ALA A 169 9.23 3.56 15.51
N LYS A 170 9.49 2.70 14.51
CA LYS A 170 10.19 3.07 13.27
C LYS A 170 9.47 2.68 11.98
N HIS A 171 8.17 2.37 12.09
CA HIS A 171 7.28 2.00 10.98
C HIS A 171 7.68 0.69 10.28
N PHE A 172 6.72 0.06 9.61
CA PHE A 172 6.97 -1.18 8.88
C PHE A 172 6.26 -1.25 7.54
N ALA A 173 6.80 -2.05 6.63
CA ALA A 173 6.13 -2.41 5.38
C ALA A 173 5.98 -3.92 5.21
N VAL A 174 4.89 -4.37 4.58
CA VAL A 174 4.66 -5.75 4.15
C VAL A 174 4.37 -5.74 2.65
N VAL A 175 5.28 -6.33 1.87
CA VAL A 175 5.29 -6.20 0.40
C VAL A 175 5.31 -7.57 -0.25
N GLY A 176 4.55 -7.74 -1.34
CA GLY A 176 4.42 -9.02 -2.01
C GLY A 176 3.22 -9.11 -2.95
N SER A 177 3.35 -9.94 -3.99
CA SER A 177 2.31 -10.14 -5.00
C SER A 177 0.97 -10.64 -4.40
N THR A 178 -0.11 -10.58 -5.17
CA THR A 178 -1.43 -11.06 -4.74
C THR A 178 -1.38 -12.55 -4.35
N GLY A 179 -2.12 -12.96 -3.31
CA GLY A 179 -2.20 -14.37 -2.87
C GLY A 179 -0.98 -14.94 -2.12
N VAL A 180 0.12 -14.19 -1.93
CA VAL A 180 1.32 -14.72 -1.22
C VAL A 180 1.15 -14.84 0.31
N GLY A 181 0.11 -14.23 0.88
CA GLY A 181 -0.19 -14.24 2.32
C GLY A 181 -0.04 -12.92 3.07
N LYS A 182 0.09 -11.77 2.37
CA LYS A 182 0.27 -10.42 2.98
C LYS A 182 -0.68 -10.18 4.17
N THR A 183 -1.98 -10.28 3.94
CA THR A 183 -3.04 -9.97 4.91
C THR A 183 -2.96 -10.85 6.15
N THR A 184 -2.66 -12.14 5.97
CA THR A 184 -2.46 -13.10 7.06
C THR A 184 -1.20 -12.80 7.87
N ALA A 185 -0.10 -12.42 7.21
CA ALA A 185 1.13 -12.00 7.87
C ALA A 185 0.93 -10.70 8.68
N VAL A 186 0.27 -9.69 8.10
CA VAL A 186 -0.13 -8.47 8.81
C VAL A 186 -1.03 -8.81 10.00
N SER A 187 -2.01 -9.68 9.83
CA SER A 187 -2.91 -10.09 10.93
C SER A 187 -2.17 -10.76 12.09
N LEU A 188 -1.15 -11.58 11.80
CA LEU A 188 -0.26 -12.14 12.81
C LEU A 188 0.55 -11.05 13.53
N LEU A 189 1.18 -10.14 12.77
CA LEU A 189 1.97 -9.04 13.30
C LEU A 189 1.13 -8.09 14.18
N LEU A 190 -0.12 -7.81 13.80
CA LEU A 190 -1.05 -6.97 14.56
C LEU A 190 -1.58 -7.66 15.82
N ASN A 191 -1.89 -8.96 15.79
CA ASN A 191 -2.17 -9.72 17.02
C ASN A 191 -0.98 -9.62 17.98
N LYS A 192 0.26 -9.83 17.50
CA LYS A 192 1.47 -9.70 18.34
C LYS A 192 1.72 -8.27 18.83
N ALA A 193 1.38 -7.26 18.03
CA ALA A 193 1.48 -5.86 18.44
C ALA A 193 0.57 -5.55 19.63
N ILE A 194 -0.68 -6.01 19.62
CA ILE A 194 -1.68 -5.78 20.67
C ILE A 194 -1.43 -6.65 21.90
N GLU A 195 -0.95 -7.88 21.72
CA GLU A 195 -0.47 -8.75 22.82
C GLU A 195 0.72 -8.11 23.57
N THR A 196 1.55 -7.33 22.88
CA THR A 196 2.73 -6.66 23.46
C THR A 196 2.39 -5.31 24.07
N ASP A 197 1.55 -4.51 23.39
CA ASP A 197 1.12 -3.19 23.85
C ASP A 197 -0.42 -3.05 23.85
N PRO A 198 -1.09 -3.36 24.97
CA PRO A 198 -2.54 -3.16 25.12
C PRO A 198 -3.00 -1.68 25.07
N LYS A 199 -2.08 -0.71 25.11
CA LYS A 199 -2.41 0.72 24.92
C LYS A 199 -2.44 1.14 23.46
N LEU A 200 -1.88 0.34 22.55
CA LEU A 200 -1.91 0.58 21.12
C LEU A 200 -3.36 0.70 20.62
N ARG A 201 -3.61 1.66 19.74
CA ARG A 201 -4.81 1.74 18.92
C ARG A 201 -4.44 1.57 17.46
N VAL A 202 -5.18 0.74 16.74
CA VAL A 202 -4.88 0.39 15.35
C VAL A 202 -6.04 0.88 14.47
N LEU A 203 -5.74 1.74 13.51
CA LEU A 203 -6.67 2.09 12.44
C LEU A 203 -6.22 1.37 11.18
N ILE A 204 -7.06 0.47 10.64
CA ILE A 204 -6.80 -0.24 9.39
C ILE A 204 -7.67 0.38 8.30
N LEU A 205 -7.05 0.83 7.21
CA LEU A 205 -7.70 1.28 6.00
C LEU A 205 -7.82 0.07 5.06
N ASP A 206 -9.01 -0.50 4.98
CA ASP A 206 -9.30 -1.80 4.35
C ASP A 206 -10.19 -1.59 3.10
N PRO A 207 -9.62 -1.54 1.88
CA PRO A 207 -10.36 -1.36 0.65
C PRO A 207 -10.84 -2.67 0.01
N HIS A 208 -10.57 -3.82 0.62
CA HIS A 208 -10.94 -5.15 0.10
C HIS A 208 -11.79 -5.98 1.09
N ASN A 209 -12.07 -5.42 2.27
CA ASN A 209 -12.81 -5.97 3.39
C ASN A 209 -12.26 -7.34 3.84
N GLU A 210 -10.94 -7.46 3.96
CA GLU A 210 -10.28 -8.70 4.39
C GLU A 210 -10.00 -8.77 5.90
N PHE A 211 -9.72 -7.63 6.56
CA PHE A 211 -9.14 -7.60 7.91
C PHE A 211 -10.17 -7.81 9.02
N ALA A 212 -11.42 -7.41 8.82
CA ALA A 212 -12.48 -7.52 9.84
C ALA A 212 -12.62 -8.96 10.39
N ALA A 213 -12.52 -9.97 9.53
CA ALA A 213 -12.62 -11.38 9.90
C ALA A 213 -11.43 -11.92 10.72
N ALA A 214 -10.28 -11.22 10.73
CA ALA A 214 -9.10 -11.65 11.46
C ALA A 214 -9.11 -11.26 12.96
N PHE A 215 -10.02 -10.38 13.38
CA PHE A 215 -10.02 -9.77 14.72
C PHE A 215 -11.38 -9.75 15.44
N PRO A 216 -12.21 -10.82 15.40
CA PRO A 216 -13.61 -10.79 15.85
C PRO A 216 -13.83 -10.18 17.25
N ASP A 217 -12.97 -10.53 18.21
CA ASP A 217 -13.07 -10.06 19.59
C ASP A 217 -12.43 -8.67 19.83
N HIS A 218 -11.55 -8.22 18.93
CA HIS A 218 -10.63 -7.08 19.13
C HIS A 218 -10.89 -5.88 18.20
N SER A 219 -11.69 -6.04 17.15
CA SER A 219 -12.06 -4.95 16.23
C SER A 219 -13.49 -4.44 16.40
N VAL A 220 -13.65 -3.16 16.12
CA VAL A 220 -14.88 -2.56 15.59
C VAL A 220 -14.70 -2.40 14.08
N VAL A 221 -15.74 -2.68 13.31
CA VAL A 221 -15.79 -2.42 11.86
C VAL A 221 -16.53 -1.11 11.66
N ILE A 222 -16.02 -0.27 10.77
CA ILE A 222 -16.65 0.99 10.34
C ILE A 222 -16.85 0.89 8.84
N ASP A 223 -18.10 0.95 8.41
CA ASP A 223 -18.57 0.85 7.02
C ASP A 223 -19.42 2.10 6.66
N THR A 224 -19.95 2.17 5.44
CA THR A 224 -20.73 3.34 4.99
C THR A 224 -22.09 3.55 5.69
N GLU A 225 -22.54 2.61 6.51
CA GLU A 225 -23.80 2.72 7.28
C GLU A 225 -23.53 3.14 8.74
N THR A 226 -22.40 2.71 9.29
CA THR A 226 -21.94 3.00 10.66
C THR A 226 -21.02 4.21 10.77
N LEU A 227 -20.45 4.68 9.66
CA LEU A 227 -19.60 5.86 9.58
C LEU A 227 -20.41 7.16 9.75
N ASP A 228 -20.15 7.87 10.86
CA ASP A 228 -20.33 9.32 10.95
C ASP A 228 -18.97 9.98 10.72
N LEU A 229 -18.81 10.73 9.63
CA LEU A 229 -17.64 11.58 9.40
C LEU A 229 -18.11 12.97 8.90
N PRO A 230 -18.56 13.85 9.81
CA PRO A 230 -19.17 15.11 9.44
C PRO A 230 -18.26 15.99 8.59
N PHE A 231 -18.80 16.55 7.50
CA PHE A 231 -18.07 17.38 6.53
C PHE A 231 -17.31 18.56 7.17
N TRP A 232 -17.72 19.03 8.36
CA TRP A 232 -17.10 20.17 9.04
C TRP A 232 -15.79 19.82 9.78
N LEU A 233 -15.47 18.52 9.93
CA LEU A 233 -14.15 18.03 10.35
C LEU A 233 -13.12 18.06 9.21
N MET A 234 -13.56 18.18 7.96
CA MET A 234 -12.68 18.22 6.78
C MET A 234 -12.02 19.60 6.64
N ARG A 235 -10.76 19.61 6.21
CA ARG A 235 -10.09 20.81 5.70
C ARG A 235 -10.72 21.26 4.37
N LEU A 236 -10.48 22.51 3.98
CA LEU A 236 -11.04 23.08 2.76
C LEU A 236 -10.70 22.27 1.50
N GLU A 237 -9.47 21.77 1.40
CA GLU A 237 -9.03 20.94 0.27
C GLU A 237 -9.70 19.56 0.30
N GLU A 238 -9.81 18.94 1.48
CA GLU A 238 -10.46 17.64 1.68
C GLU A 238 -11.96 17.70 1.34
N PHE A 239 -12.65 18.77 1.75
CA PHE A 239 -14.04 19.03 1.37
C PHE A 239 -14.18 19.31 -0.14
N ALA A 240 -13.25 20.06 -0.73
CA ALA A 240 -13.26 20.34 -2.17
C ALA A 240 -13.14 19.05 -3.01
N GLU A 241 -12.25 18.11 -2.65
CA GLU A 241 -12.13 16.82 -3.34
C GLU A 241 -13.49 16.10 -3.48
N VAL A 242 -14.34 16.17 -2.44
CA VAL A 242 -15.72 15.63 -2.46
C VAL A 242 -16.64 16.42 -3.38
N ILE A 243 -16.69 17.75 -3.23
CA ILE A 243 -17.60 18.62 -4.01
C ILE A 243 -17.24 18.65 -5.51
N PHE A 244 -15.96 18.55 -5.85
CA PHE A 244 -15.47 18.44 -7.22
C PHE A 244 -15.43 17.00 -7.75
N ARG A 245 -15.68 15.99 -6.89
CA ARG A 245 -15.67 14.55 -7.22
C ARG A 245 -14.33 14.10 -7.83
N GLY A 246 -13.22 14.37 -7.13
CA GLY A 246 -11.87 14.02 -7.56
C GLY A 246 -11.35 14.78 -8.79
N ARG A 247 -12.02 15.87 -9.18
CA ARG A 247 -11.59 16.74 -10.30
C ARG A 247 -10.84 17.95 -9.75
N LYS A 248 -9.85 18.43 -10.49
CA LYS A 248 -9.08 19.64 -10.13
C LYS A 248 -10.05 20.83 -9.87
N PRO A 249 -10.06 21.41 -8.66
CA PRO A 249 -10.94 22.53 -8.35
C PRO A 249 -10.68 23.77 -9.20
N MET A 250 -11.72 24.57 -9.42
CA MET A 250 -11.60 25.88 -10.08
C MET A 250 -11.15 26.93 -9.05
N PRO A 251 -10.12 27.77 -9.34
CA PRO A 251 -9.61 28.75 -8.37
C PRO A 251 -10.70 29.68 -7.82
N GLU A 252 -11.55 30.23 -8.68
CA GLU A 252 -12.66 31.12 -8.28
C GLU A 252 -13.63 30.44 -7.31
N GLU A 253 -14.03 29.19 -7.60
CA GLU A 253 -14.92 28.40 -6.72
C GLU A 253 -14.23 28.05 -5.37
N MET A 254 -12.91 27.84 -5.37
CA MET A 254 -12.12 27.61 -4.14
C MET A 254 -11.94 28.87 -3.30
N ASP A 255 -11.76 30.03 -3.93
CA ASP A 255 -11.60 31.30 -3.24
C ASP A 255 -12.94 31.71 -2.59
N ILE A 256 -14.06 31.50 -3.27
CA ILE A 256 -15.42 31.64 -2.71
C ILE A 256 -15.61 30.73 -1.47
N LEU A 257 -15.20 29.47 -1.53
CA LEU A 257 -15.28 28.57 -0.36
C LEU A 257 -14.37 29.05 0.80
N ARG A 258 -13.20 29.60 0.49
CA ARG A 258 -12.26 30.14 1.50
C ARG A 258 -12.83 31.36 2.22
N ASP A 259 -13.59 32.19 1.53
CA ASP A 259 -14.32 33.33 2.12
C ASP A 259 -15.52 32.87 2.97
N LEU A 260 -16.40 32.03 2.41
CA LEU A 260 -17.74 31.81 2.96
C LEU A 260 -17.81 30.71 4.04
N VAL A 261 -16.95 29.69 4.03
CA VAL A 261 -16.95 28.64 5.07
C VAL A 261 -16.64 29.23 6.47
N PRO A 262 -15.66 30.15 6.65
CA PRO A 262 -15.49 30.91 7.90
C PRO A 262 -16.71 31.71 8.33
N GLU A 263 -17.53 32.21 7.41
CA GLU A 263 -18.74 32.97 7.74
C GLU A 263 -19.86 32.05 8.22
N ALA A 264 -20.09 30.91 7.54
CA ALA A 264 -21.02 29.89 8.01
C ALA A 264 -20.64 29.36 9.42
N LYS A 265 -19.34 29.10 9.66
CA LYS A 265 -18.82 28.70 10.98
C LYS A 265 -18.97 29.79 12.06
N LYS A 266 -18.98 31.08 11.71
CA LYS A 266 -19.30 32.17 12.65
C LYS A 266 -20.80 32.26 12.92
N ALA A 267 -21.64 32.13 11.88
CA ALA A 267 -23.09 32.19 11.98
C ALA A 267 -23.63 31.12 12.94
N PHE A 268 -23.20 29.86 12.77
CA PHE A 268 -23.61 28.74 13.63
C PHE A 268 -23.28 28.99 15.12
N ARG A 269 -22.05 29.43 15.43
CA ARG A 269 -21.65 29.81 16.81
C ARG A 269 -22.37 31.05 17.36
N GLY A 270 -23.03 31.84 16.51
CA GLY A 270 -23.90 32.94 16.92
C GLY A 270 -25.33 32.51 17.26
N THR A 271 -25.79 31.36 16.74
CA THR A 271 -27.14 30.85 16.92
C THR A 271 -27.27 29.94 18.16
N GLU A 272 -26.26 29.13 18.48
CA GLU A 272 -26.27 28.34 19.72
C GLU A 272 -25.91 29.19 20.95
N GLY A 273 -26.86 29.33 21.87
CA GLY A 273 -26.85 30.40 22.86
C GLY A 273 -25.88 30.22 24.04
N SER A 274 -24.91 31.13 24.16
CA SER A 274 -24.31 31.68 25.40
C SER A 274 -23.71 30.74 26.47
N ALA A 275 -23.79 29.41 26.37
CA ALA A 275 -23.34 28.49 27.43
C ALA A 275 -21.81 28.30 27.47
N VAL A 276 -21.14 28.21 26.31
CA VAL A 276 -19.69 27.93 26.21
C VAL A 276 -18.89 29.23 26.01
N ARG A 277 -19.14 30.23 26.87
CA ARG A 277 -18.50 31.56 26.78
C ARG A 277 -17.46 31.80 27.90
N ARG A 278 -16.21 32.01 27.46
CA ARG A 278 -15.04 32.69 28.11
C ARG A 278 -13.76 31.85 28.16
N THR A 279 -13.10 31.64 27.01
CA THR A 279 -11.68 31.22 27.02
C THR A 279 -10.88 31.48 25.73
N SER A 280 -11.52 31.63 24.56
CA SER A 280 -10.80 31.62 23.26
C SER A 280 -11.10 32.78 22.30
N ASP A 281 -11.59 33.94 22.77
CA ASP A 281 -12.12 35.05 21.94
C ASP A 281 -11.05 35.86 21.16
N LYS A 282 -9.98 35.22 20.67
CA LYS A 282 -8.98 35.82 19.75
C LYS A 282 -8.45 34.90 18.63
N SER A 283 -8.85 33.63 18.55
CA SER A 283 -8.52 32.80 17.38
C SER A 283 -9.45 33.16 16.22
N ALA A 284 -8.89 33.63 15.10
CA ALA A 284 -9.66 33.80 13.87
C ALA A 284 -10.12 32.43 13.35
N ILE A 285 -11.42 32.26 13.15
CA ILE A 285 -11.97 31.03 12.55
C ILE A 285 -11.54 30.98 11.08
N THR A 286 -10.84 29.90 10.71
CA THR A 286 -10.40 29.60 9.34
C THR A 286 -11.33 28.54 8.70
N PRO A 287 -11.25 28.31 7.38
CA PRO A 287 -12.00 27.23 6.73
C PRO A 287 -11.69 25.87 7.36
N ASP A 288 -10.43 25.66 7.76
CA ASP A 288 -9.89 24.41 8.30
C ASP A 288 -10.06 24.24 9.81
N THR A 289 -10.64 25.21 10.51
CA THR A 289 -10.92 25.06 11.95
C THR A 289 -12.09 24.08 12.12
N PRO A 290 -11.96 22.96 12.87
CA PRO A 290 -13.03 21.98 13.04
C PRO A 290 -14.12 22.52 13.98
N VAL A 291 -15.07 23.25 13.39
CA VAL A 291 -16.23 23.86 14.05
C VAL A 291 -17.46 23.48 13.23
N PRO A 292 -18.54 22.96 13.85
CA PRO A 292 -19.79 22.70 13.16
C PRO A 292 -20.37 23.96 12.47
N TYR A 293 -20.98 23.75 11.32
CA TYR A 293 -21.76 24.73 10.56
C TYR A 293 -22.74 23.98 9.67
N ARG A 294 -23.84 24.61 9.22
CA ARG A 294 -24.79 23.93 8.32
C ARG A 294 -24.47 24.27 6.87
N ILE A 295 -24.62 23.28 5.98
CA ILE A 295 -24.53 23.56 4.53
C ILE A 295 -25.67 24.49 4.08
N ALA A 296 -26.82 24.47 4.78
CA ALA A 296 -27.89 25.45 4.57
C ALA A 296 -27.40 26.91 4.77
N ASP A 297 -26.61 27.16 5.82
CA ASP A 297 -26.05 28.49 6.11
C ASP A 297 -25.06 28.91 5.00
N LEU A 298 -24.21 27.97 4.55
CA LEU A 298 -23.29 28.18 3.43
C LEU A 298 -24.02 28.46 2.10
N LEU A 299 -25.10 27.73 1.81
CA LEU A 299 -25.93 27.94 0.62
C LEU A 299 -26.64 29.29 0.65
N ALA A 300 -27.13 29.73 1.82
CA ALA A 300 -27.73 31.05 2.00
C ALA A 300 -26.71 32.19 1.76
N LEU A 301 -25.47 32.04 2.27
CA LEU A 301 -24.38 33.00 1.99
C LEU A 301 -24.00 33.05 0.50
N ILE A 302 -24.01 31.91 -0.20
CA ILE A 302 -23.80 31.85 -1.65
C ILE A 302 -24.93 32.58 -2.39
N ASP A 303 -26.20 32.36 -2.02
CA ASP A 303 -27.35 33.05 -2.62
C ASP A 303 -27.32 34.56 -2.35
N GLU A 304 -26.93 34.99 -1.14
CA GLU A 304 -26.78 36.42 -0.83
C GLU A 304 -25.69 37.06 -1.72
N ARG A 305 -24.52 36.41 -1.87
CA ARG A 305 -23.43 36.89 -2.74
C ARG A 305 -23.83 36.86 -4.23
N ILE A 306 -24.71 35.95 -4.66
CA ILE A 306 -25.35 35.98 -6.00
C ILE A 306 -26.31 37.17 -6.13
N GLY A 307 -27.02 37.54 -5.06
CA GLY A 307 -27.99 38.64 -5.01
C GLY A 307 -27.35 40.04 -5.05
N ARG A 308 -26.22 40.26 -4.38
CA ARG A 308 -25.49 41.55 -4.33
C ARG A 308 -25.22 42.12 -5.73
N LEU A 309 -25.29 43.44 -5.93
CA LEU A 309 -25.17 44.07 -7.26
C LEU A 309 -23.74 44.05 -7.85
N GLU A 310 -22.74 43.90 -6.98
CA GLU A 310 -21.32 43.84 -7.31
C GLU A 310 -20.93 42.43 -7.84
N GLY A 311 -19.65 42.22 -8.15
CA GLY A 311 -19.12 40.88 -8.45
C GLY A 311 -19.75 40.17 -9.66
N ARG A 312 -20.16 40.88 -10.71
CA ARG A 312 -20.84 40.29 -11.90
C ARG A 312 -20.06 39.11 -12.53
N SER A 313 -18.73 39.12 -12.45
CA SER A 313 -17.84 38.04 -12.91
C SER A 313 -17.86 36.79 -12.04
N GLU A 314 -18.13 36.89 -10.73
CA GLU A 314 -18.18 35.74 -9.81
C GLU A 314 -19.49 34.93 -9.94
N LYS A 315 -20.55 35.53 -10.47
CA LYS A 315 -21.90 34.93 -10.47
C LYS A 315 -22.02 33.58 -11.21
N PRO A 316 -21.30 33.31 -12.31
CA PRO A 316 -21.22 31.98 -12.90
C PRO A 316 -20.55 30.95 -11.96
N ALA A 317 -19.43 31.31 -11.32
CA ALA A 317 -18.72 30.44 -10.38
C ALA A 317 -19.57 30.14 -9.13
N LEU A 318 -20.22 31.15 -8.54
CA LEU A 318 -21.15 30.98 -7.42
C LEU A 318 -22.31 30.02 -7.76
N ARG A 319 -22.91 30.15 -8.95
CA ARG A 319 -23.98 29.26 -9.41
C ARG A 319 -23.48 27.83 -9.68
N SER A 320 -22.31 27.69 -10.29
CA SER A 320 -21.63 26.41 -10.51
C SER A 320 -21.38 25.69 -9.18
N LEU A 321 -20.73 26.37 -8.24
CA LEU A 321 -20.43 25.87 -6.89
C LEU A 321 -21.71 25.46 -6.14
N LYS A 322 -22.76 26.30 -6.15
CA LYS A 322 -24.07 25.94 -5.55
C LYS A 322 -24.62 24.63 -6.14
N GLY A 323 -24.54 24.49 -7.46
CA GLY A 323 -24.95 23.27 -8.17
C GLY A 323 -24.14 22.03 -7.76
N ARG A 324 -22.81 22.16 -7.60
CA ARG A 324 -21.96 21.06 -7.10
C ARG A 324 -22.30 20.67 -5.67
N ILE A 325 -22.47 21.65 -4.78
CA ILE A 325 -22.80 21.41 -3.37
C ILE A 325 -24.13 20.67 -3.26
N LEU A 326 -25.19 21.15 -3.91
CA LEU A 326 -26.50 20.47 -3.95
C LEU A 326 -26.40 19.06 -4.58
N SER A 327 -25.58 18.90 -5.63
CA SER A 327 -25.31 17.60 -6.26
C SER A 327 -24.50 16.63 -5.38
N ALA A 328 -23.80 17.11 -4.35
CA ALA A 328 -23.13 16.28 -3.36
C ALA A 328 -24.09 15.87 -2.22
N ILE A 329 -24.83 16.83 -1.63
CA ILE A 329 -25.78 16.53 -0.54
C ILE A 329 -26.84 15.51 -0.98
N ASN A 330 -27.33 15.62 -2.21
CA ASN A 330 -28.37 14.73 -2.76
C ASN A 330 -27.81 13.37 -3.24
N ASP A 331 -26.50 13.13 -3.18
CA ASP A 331 -25.89 11.85 -3.55
C ASP A 331 -25.87 10.93 -2.32
N THR A 332 -26.80 9.98 -2.26
CA THR A 332 -26.97 9.04 -1.12
C THR A 332 -25.69 8.31 -0.69
N ARG A 333 -24.69 8.19 -1.58
CA ARG A 333 -23.38 7.59 -1.28
C ARG A 333 -22.52 8.45 -0.35
N TYR A 334 -22.90 9.72 -0.12
CA TYR A 334 -22.26 10.65 0.81
C TYR A 334 -23.08 10.86 2.10
N ASN A 335 -24.11 10.03 2.35
CA ASN A 335 -24.91 10.11 3.58
C ASN A 335 -24.05 10.10 4.85
N PHE A 336 -22.94 9.35 4.88
CA PHE A 336 -21.99 9.29 6.00
C PHE A 336 -21.34 10.64 6.36
N MET A 337 -21.44 11.66 5.49
CA MET A 337 -20.99 13.03 5.75
C MET A 337 -22.13 14.00 6.12
N PHE A 338 -23.35 13.73 5.66
CA PHE A 338 -24.48 14.68 5.61
C PHE A 338 -25.76 14.18 6.32
N SER A 339 -25.73 13.02 6.98
CA SER A 339 -26.88 12.32 7.58
C SER A 339 -27.59 13.09 8.70
N SER A 340 -26.88 13.95 9.43
CA SER A 340 -27.38 14.60 10.64
C SER A 340 -28.21 15.85 10.33
N ASN A 341 -29.53 15.69 10.18
CA ASN A 341 -30.49 16.82 10.11
C ASN A 341 -30.32 17.81 11.28
N THR A 342 -29.96 17.32 12.46
CA THR A 342 -29.53 18.12 13.61
C THR A 342 -28.01 18.08 13.74
N ILE A 343 -27.33 19.01 13.07
CA ILE A 343 -25.88 19.22 13.24
C ILE A 343 -25.62 19.69 14.67
N SER A 344 -24.93 18.83 15.42
CA SER A 344 -24.41 19.05 16.77
C SER A 344 -22.90 18.82 16.76
N ASP A 345 -22.20 19.19 17.84
CA ASP A 345 -20.75 18.98 17.96
C ASP A 345 -20.43 17.53 18.39
N THR A 346 -20.47 16.60 17.43
CA THR A 346 -20.21 15.17 17.63
C THR A 346 -18.72 14.82 17.72
N ILE A 347 -17.78 15.79 17.68
CA ILE A 347 -16.34 15.52 17.51
C ILE A 347 -15.78 14.53 18.52
N LEU A 348 -16.25 14.57 19.78
CA LEU A 348 -15.83 13.65 20.83
C LEU A 348 -16.26 12.21 20.53
N GLU A 349 -17.49 12.02 20.06
CA GLU A 349 -18.09 10.72 19.76
C GLU A 349 -17.46 10.13 18.49
N THR A 350 -17.34 10.92 17.43
CA THR A 350 -16.67 10.56 16.18
C THR A 350 -15.21 10.14 16.43
N VAL A 351 -14.44 10.92 17.21
CA VAL A 351 -13.05 10.61 17.56
C VAL A 351 -12.94 9.37 18.45
N ALA A 352 -13.78 9.25 19.49
CA ALA A 352 -13.78 8.10 20.38
C ALA A 352 -14.09 6.79 19.64
N HIS A 353 -15.06 6.84 18.71
CA HIS A 353 -15.47 5.71 17.90
C HIS A 353 -14.37 5.32 16.88
N ILE A 354 -13.92 6.26 16.04
CA ILE A 354 -12.96 5.98 14.96
C ILE A 354 -11.59 5.54 15.49
N PHE A 355 -11.07 6.20 16.52
CA PHE A 355 -9.72 5.95 17.05
C PHE A 355 -9.69 5.05 18.29
N ARG A 356 -10.86 4.56 18.74
CA ARG A 356 -11.02 3.66 19.91
C ARG A 356 -10.41 4.25 21.18
N ILE A 357 -10.88 5.44 21.55
CA ILE A 357 -10.43 6.21 22.73
C ILE A 357 -11.64 6.55 23.64
N PRO A 358 -11.92 5.77 24.70
CA PRO A 358 -11.22 4.58 25.18
C PRO A 358 -11.41 3.34 24.27
N GLY A 359 -10.56 2.33 24.46
CA GLY A 359 -10.55 1.15 23.58
C GLY A 359 -11.59 0.07 23.93
N GLU A 360 -12.04 0.01 25.18
CA GLU A 360 -13.10 -0.90 25.65
C GLU A 360 -12.86 -2.39 25.30
N GLY A 361 -11.60 -2.83 25.33
CA GLY A 361 -11.19 -4.19 24.91
C GLY A 361 -11.09 -4.40 23.40
N LYS A 362 -11.59 -3.46 22.58
CA LYS A 362 -11.51 -3.46 21.11
C LYS A 362 -10.59 -2.34 20.59
N PRO A 363 -9.25 -2.54 20.60
CA PRO A 363 -8.27 -1.53 20.19
C PRO A 363 -8.15 -1.32 18.68
N ILE A 364 -8.78 -2.16 17.85
CA ILE A 364 -8.71 -2.06 16.38
C ILE A 364 -9.98 -1.40 15.84
N SER A 365 -9.79 -0.47 14.92
CA SER A 365 -10.80 0.09 14.04
C SER A 365 -10.50 -0.38 12.61
N VAL A 366 -11.42 -1.13 11.99
CA VAL A 366 -11.28 -1.60 10.60
C VAL A 366 -12.22 -0.78 9.73
N PHE A 367 -11.65 0.13 8.96
CA PHE A 367 -12.38 1.11 8.17
C PHE A 367 -12.53 0.60 6.72
N GLN A 368 -13.74 0.16 6.37
CA GLN A 368 -14.06 -0.46 5.09
C GLN A 368 -14.29 0.61 4.01
N LEU A 369 -13.34 0.70 3.08
CA LEU A 369 -13.38 1.69 1.99
C LEU A 369 -14.16 1.19 0.75
N SER A 370 -14.54 -0.10 0.70
CA SER A 370 -15.17 -0.71 -0.48
C SER A 370 -16.54 -0.13 -0.85
N GLY A 371 -17.28 0.41 0.13
CA GLY A 371 -18.57 1.07 -0.09
C GLY A 371 -18.46 2.56 -0.44
N ILE A 372 -17.30 3.18 -0.19
CA ILE A 372 -17.10 4.62 -0.39
C ILE A 372 -16.80 4.89 -1.88
N PRO A 373 -17.45 5.91 -2.48
CA PRO A 373 -17.15 6.31 -3.86
C PRO A 373 -15.66 6.60 -4.07
N SER A 374 -15.10 6.07 -5.16
CA SER A 374 -13.69 6.20 -5.54
C SER A 374 -13.17 7.64 -5.53
N GLU A 375 -14.05 8.58 -5.89
CA GLU A 375 -13.83 10.02 -5.92
C GLU A 375 -13.72 10.69 -4.53
N VAL A 376 -14.05 9.97 -3.45
CA VAL A 376 -14.06 10.46 -2.05
C VAL A 376 -13.12 9.68 -1.13
N VAL A 377 -12.76 8.44 -1.47
CA VAL A 377 -11.82 7.60 -0.68
C VAL A 377 -10.55 8.35 -0.28
N ASN A 378 -9.95 9.12 -1.21
CA ASN A 378 -8.75 9.91 -0.94
C ASN A 378 -8.95 10.97 0.16
N SER A 379 -10.08 11.69 0.12
CA SER A 379 -10.42 12.71 1.11
C SER A 379 -10.63 12.08 2.49
N VAL A 380 -11.40 10.99 2.56
CA VAL A 380 -11.62 10.23 3.81
C VAL A 380 -10.30 9.72 4.39
N VAL A 381 -9.42 9.13 3.58
CA VAL A 381 -8.08 8.69 4.03
C VAL A 381 -7.20 9.88 4.45
N SER A 382 -7.31 11.05 3.83
CA SER A 382 -6.63 12.27 4.28
C SER A 382 -7.09 12.67 5.67
N VAL A 383 -8.41 12.81 5.87
CA VAL A 383 -9.03 13.20 7.15
C VAL A 383 -8.61 12.24 8.27
N LEU A 384 -8.70 10.92 8.03
CA LEU A 384 -8.34 9.89 9.00
C LEU A 384 -6.85 9.93 9.37
N CYS A 385 -5.95 9.96 8.39
CA CYS A 385 -4.50 10.02 8.63
C CYS A 385 -4.12 11.34 9.33
N ARG A 386 -4.64 12.47 8.86
CA ARG A 386 -4.44 13.78 9.48
C ARG A 386 -4.90 13.81 10.92
N MET A 387 -6.14 13.41 11.21
CA MET A 387 -6.69 13.41 12.57
C MET A 387 -5.89 12.47 13.48
N SER A 388 -5.44 11.31 12.99
CA SER A 388 -4.57 10.43 13.78
C SER A 388 -3.25 11.12 14.19
N PHE A 389 -2.64 11.88 13.28
CA PHE A 389 -1.42 12.63 13.59
C PHE A 389 -1.69 13.81 14.54
N GLU A 390 -2.73 14.60 14.27
CA GLU A 390 -3.16 15.73 15.12
C GLU A 390 -3.48 15.26 16.55
N LEU A 391 -4.18 14.13 16.71
CA LEU A 391 -4.47 13.51 18.01
C LEU A 391 -3.20 13.01 18.72
N ALA A 392 -2.25 12.38 18.02
CA ALA A 392 -0.99 11.93 18.62
C ALA A 392 -0.14 13.11 19.14
N VAL A 393 -0.05 14.19 18.36
CA VAL A 393 0.65 15.43 18.74
C VAL A 393 -0.01 16.07 19.97
N LEU A 394 -1.34 16.20 19.98
CA LEU A 394 -2.09 16.80 21.09
C LEU A 394 -2.04 15.93 22.36
N ALA A 395 -2.05 14.60 22.22
CA ALA A 395 -1.91 13.65 23.31
C ALA A 395 -0.48 13.57 23.89
N ARG A 396 0.52 14.23 23.26
CA ARG A 396 1.92 14.32 23.72
C ARG A 396 2.54 12.96 24.07
N GLY A 397 2.26 11.93 23.27
CA GLY A 397 2.78 10.57 23.47
C GLY A 397 2.10 9.75 24.58
N SER A 398 0.99 10.23 25.18
CA SER A 398 0.16 9.40 26.08
C SER A 398 -0.71 8.38 25.35
N LEU A 399 -0.81 8.49 24.02
CA LEU A 399 -1.60 7.68 23.10
C LEU A 399 -0.65 7.03 22.08
N HIS A 400 -0.65 5.70 22.01
CA HIS A 400 0.12 4.95 21.01
C HIS A 400 -0.81 4.57 19.85
N MET A 401 -0.43 4.89 18.62
CA MET A 401 -1.25 4.59 17.43
C MET A 401 -0.46 3.92 16.31
N LEU A 402 -1.16 3.09 15.55
CA LEU A 402 -0.70 2.50 14.29
C LEU A 402 -1.78 2.71 13.22
N VAL A 403 -1.43 3.44 12.16
CA VAL A 403 -2.24 3.52 10.94
C VAL A 403 -1.72 2.47 9.97
N VAL A 404 -2.59 1.58 9.50
CA VAL A 404 -2.28 0.53 8.54
C VAL A 404 -2.95 0.87 7.21
N CYS A 405 -2.13 1.17 6.20
CA CYS A 405 -2.60 1.51 4.85
C CYS A 405 -2.52 0.25 3.97
N GLU A 406 -3.66 -0.38 3.69
CA GLU A 406 -3.70 -1.47 2.71
C GLU A 406 -3.72 -0.95 1.26
N GLU A 407 -2.98 -1.64 0.38
CA GLU A 407 -2.70 -1.23 -1.00
C GLU A 407 -2.33 0.27 -1.13
N ALA A 408 -1.41 0.68 -0.25
CA ALA A 408 -0.98 2.07 -0.04
C ALA A 408 -0.56 2.82 -1.31
N HIS A 409 -0.12 2.12 -2.37
CA HIS A 409 0.19 2.71 -3.68
C HIS A 409 -0.99 3.50 -4.28
N ARG A 410 -2.23 3.26 -3.85
CA ARG A 410 -3.42 4.05 -4.22
C ARG A 410 -3.44 5.45 -3.60
N TYR A 411 -2.96 5.59 -2.35
CA TYR A 411 -3.04 6.83 -1.57
C TYR A 411 -1.73 7.65 -1.62
N VAL A 412 -0.61 6.95 -1.77
CA VAL A 412 0.76 7.49 -1.85
C VAL A 412 1.51 6.93 -3.05
N PRO A 413 1.06 7.22 -4.29
CA PRO A 413 1.70 6.74 -5.50
C PRO A 413 3.09 7.38 -5.73
N ALA A 414 3.93 6.69 -6.50
CA ALA A 414 5.27 7.15 -6.90
C ALA A 414 5.26 8.39 -7.83
N ASP A 415 4.17 8.60 -8.57
CA ASP A 415 3.96 9.77 -9.44
C ASP A 415 3.20 10.86 -8.64
N PRO A 416 3.82 12.03 -8.35
CA PRO A 416 3.21 13.07 -7.53
C PRO A 416 1.95 13.72 -8.12
N GLU A 417 1.73 13.61 -9.43
CA GLU A 417 0.53 14.12 -10.12
C GLU A 417 -0.63 13.10 -10.11
N ARG A 418 -0.40 11.89 -9.60
CA ARG A 418 -1.45 10.89 -9.33
C ARG A 418 -1.81 10.90 -7.85
N GLY A 419 -3.08 10.64 -7.57
CA GLY A 419 -3.62 10.68 -6.20
C GLY A 419 -3.76 12.11 -5.64
N PHE A 420 -4.29 12.20 -4.43
CA PHE A 420 -4.67 13.47 -3.79
C PHE A 420 -3.55 13.99 -2.87
N PHE A 421 -3.15 15.26 -3.06
CA PHE A 421 -2.00 15.84 -2.37
C PHE A 421 -2.11 15.83 -0.82
N PRO A 422 -3.25 16.21 -0.21
CA PRO A 422 -3.41 16.15 1.26
C PRO A 422 -3.30 14.73 1.84
N THR A 423 -3.77 13.70 1.12
CA THR A 423 -3.60 12.29 1.53
C THR A 423 -2.12 11.92 1.57
N ARG A 424 -1.38 12.25 0.50
CA ARG A 424 0.06 12.01 0.42
C ARG A 424 0.82 12.80 1.50
N GLN A 425 0.47 14.07 1.71
CA GLN A 425 1.07 14.90 2.74
C GLN A 425 0.85 14.34 4.14
N SER A 426 -0.38 13.92 4.46
CA SER A 426 -0.74 13.39 5.78
C SER A 426 -0.01 12.07 6.09
N ILE A 427 0.02 11.13 5.15
CA ILE A 427 0.74 9.86 5.32
C ILE A 427 2.27 10.10 5.37
N ALA A 428 2.81 11.00 4.53
CA ALA A 428 4.22 11.38 4.58
C ALA A 428 4.60 12.08 5.90
N GLN A 429 3.70 12.83 6.53
CA GLN A 429 3.92 13.45 7.82
C GLN A 429 3.97 12.41 8.95
N ILE A 430 3.06 11.42 8.96
CA ILE A 430 3.16 10.27 9.87
C ILE A 430 4.51 9.57 9.69
N ALA A 431 4.91 9.29 8.45
CA ALA A 431 6.15 8.58 8.14
C ALA A 431 7.44 9.33 8.54
N LYS A 432 7.44 10.66 8.50
CA LYS A 432 8.61 11.51 8.80
C LYS A 432 8.68 12.00 10.25
N GLU A 433 7.52 12.21 10.89
CA GLU A 433 7.43 12.88 12.19
C GLU A 433 6.72 12.05 13.26
N GLY A 434 5.84 11.11 12.86
CA GLY A 434 4.96 10.37 13.78
C GLY A 434 5.68 9.64 14.92
N ARG A 435 6.89 9.15 14.65
CA ARG A 435 7.80 8.53 15.62
C ARG A 435 8.02 9.36 16.89
N LYS A 436 7.96 10.70 16.77
CA LYS A 436 8.15 11.65 17.89
C LYS A 436 6.93 11.74 18.82
N TYR A 437 5.76 11.32 18.35
CA TYR A 437 4.45 11.55 18.98
C TYR A 437 3.71 10.26 19.37
N GLY A 438 4.32 9.09 19.15
CA GLY A 438 3.72 7.78 19.46
C GLY A 438 2.83 7.22 18.34
N ILE A 439 2.84 7.82 17.14
CA ILE A 439 2.10 7.30 15.98
C ILE A 439 3.03 6.63 14.96
N SER A 440 2.60 5.47 14.48
CA SER A 440 3.32 4.58 13.59
C SER A 440 2.54 4.29 12.31
N LEU A 441 3.25 3.89 11.26
CA LEU A 441 2.69 3.56 9.94
C LEU A 441 3.01 2.10 9.59
N GLY A 442 1.99 1.36 9.14
CA GLY A 442 2.11 0.04 8.54
C GLY A 442 1.73 0.13 7.06
N VAL A 443 2.70 -0.01 6.15
CA VAL A 443 2.50 0.12 4.71
C VAL A 443 2.34 -1.26 4.07
N ILE A 444 1.22 -1.52 3.40
CA ILE A 444 0.99 -2.78 2.69
C ILE A 444 0.79 -2.47 1.20
N SER A 445 1.52 -3.15 0.32
CA SER A 445 1.35 -2.99 -1.13
C SER A 445 1.78 -4.23 -1.90
N GLN A 446 1.07 -4.55 -2.98
CA GLN A 446 1.52 -5.53 -3.97
C GLN A 446 2.41 -4.94 -5.07
N ARG A 447 2.59 -3.62 -5.10
CA ARG A 447 3.38 -2.87 -6.10
C ARG A 447 4.24 -1.81 -5.40
N PRO A 448 5.39 -2.17 -4.82
CA PRO A 448 6.31 -1.19 -4.24
C PRO A 448 6.94 -0.24 -5.27
N SER A 449 6.95 -0.58 -6.57
CA SER A 449 7.34 0.33 -7.65
C SER A 449 6.33 1.44 -7.95
N GLU A 450 5.05 1.24 -7.63
CA GLU A 450 4.01 2.27 -7.77
C GLU A 450 3.85 3.13 -6.49
N LEU A 451 4.70 2.93 -5.47
CA LEU A 451 4.64 3.58 -4.15
C LEU A 451 5.67 4.72 -4.01
N ASP A 452 5.36 5.77 -3.23
CA ASP A 452 6.32 6.83 -2.86
C ASP A 452 7.54 6.25 -2.11
N GLN A 453 8.71 6.33 -2.75
CA GLN A 453 9.98 5.80 -2.25
C GLN A 453 10.47 6.52 -0.98
N THR A 454 10.05 7.77 -0.77
CA THR A 454 10.31 8.50 0.48
C THR A 454 9.63 7.82 1.66
N ILE A 455 8.40 7.36 1.47
CA ILE A 455 7.58 6.75 2.52
C ILE A 455 8.02 5.29 2.73
N LEU A 456 8.34 4.57 1.66
CA LEU A 456 8.91 3.23 1.75
C LEU A 456 10.26 3.23 2.50
N SER A 457 11.16 4.17 2.21
CA SER A 457 12.43 4.32 2.95
C SER A 457 12.29 4.84 4.38
N GLN A 458 11.12 5.40 4.76
CA GLN A 458 10.79 5.65 6.17
C GLN A 458 10.27 4.40 6.90
N CYS A 459 10.08 3.25 6.23
CA CYS A 459 9.72 1.99 6.88
C CYS A 459 11.00 1.24 7.29
N SER A 460 11.50 1.50 8.51
CA SER A 460 12.78 0.93 8.96
C SER A 460 12.70 -0.56 9.34
N THR A 461 11.58 -1.23 9.08
CA THR A 461 11.42 -2.70 9.08
C THR A 461 10.59 -3.09 7.86
N VAL A 462 10.98 -4.12 7.12
CA VAL A 462 10.18 -4.62 5.99
C VAL A 462 10.13 -6.15 5.99
N PHE A 463 8.96 -6.67 5.66
CA PHE A 463 8.71 -8.08 5.40
C PHE A 463 8.48 -8.26 3.90
N ALA A 464 9.52 -8.67 3.17
CA ALA A 464 9.49 -8.87 1.73
C ALA A 464 9.09 -10.32 1.40
N MET A 465 7.83 -10.51 1.03
CA MET A 465 7.30 -11.77 0.50
C MET A 465 7.64 -11.90 -1.00
N ARG A 466 7.23 -13.00 -1.66
CA ARG A 466 7.49 -13.19 -3.10
C ARG A 466 6.99 -12.00 -3.94
N LEU A 467 7.89 -11.46 -4.77
CA LEU A 467 7.62 -10.41 -5.76
C LEU A 467 8.02 -10.92 -7.14
N SER A 468 7.07 -11.00 -8.08
CA SER A 468 7.33 -11.54 -9.43
C SER A 468 8.07 -10.60 -10.39
N ASN A 469 8.21 -9.31 -10.05
CA ASN A 469 8.75 -8.26 -10.91
C ASN A 469 10.13 -7.80 -10.43
N GLU A 470 11.11 -7.78 -11.33
CA GLU A 470 12.47 -7.31 -11.03
C GLU A 470 12.53 -5.85 -10.57
N ILE A 471 11.66 -4.98 -11.09
CA ILE A 471 11.65 -3.56 -10.72
C ILE A 471 11.21 -3.42 -9.25
N ASP A 472 10.16 -4.13 -8.86
CA ASP A 472 9.71 -4.20 -7.46
C ASP A 472 10.81 -4.76 -6.54
N GLN A 473 11.50 -5.84 -6.94
CA GLN A 473 12.61 -6.41 -6.18
C GLN A 473 13.77 -5.40 -5.98
N LYS A 474 14.22 -4.75 -7.06
CA LYS A 474 15.31 -3.75 -7.04
C LYS A 474 14.95 -2.55 -6.16
N ILE A 475 13.68 -2.13 -6.19
CA ILE A 475 13.17 -1.05 -5.34
C ILE A 475 13.18 -1.43 -3.86
N ILE A 476 12.69 -2.62 -3.50
CA ILE A 476 12.74 -3.10 -2.11
C ILE A 476 14.18 -3.12 -1.58
N LEU A 477 15.14 -3.60 -2.38
CA LEU A 477 16.56 -3.62 -2.00
C LEU A 477 17.13 -2.21 -1.84
N SER A 478 16.78 -1.26 -2.73
CA SER A 478 17.25 0.13 -2.64
C SER A 478 16.71 0.88 -1.41
N ALA A 479 15.58 0.44 -0.84
CA ALA A 479 14.98 1.01 0.35
C ALA A 479 15.62 0.51 1.66
N VAL A 480 16.51 -0.50 1.63
CA VAL A 480 17.12 -1.06 2.84
C VAL A 480 18.53 -0.52 3.07
N PRO A 481 18.81 0.07 4.25
CA PRO A 481 20.19 0.23 4.71
C PRO A 481 20.86 -1.15 4.82
N ASN A 482 21.94 -1.34 4.07
CA ASN A 482 22.72 -2.58 4.02
C ASN A 482 22.01 -3.81 3.41
N ALA A 483 21.03 -3.65 2.51
CA ALA A 483 20.65 -4.78 1.64
C ALA A 483 21.80 -5.10 0.68
N SER A 484 22.30 -6.31 0.80
CA SER A 484 23.31 -6.91 -0.05
C SER A 484 22.71 -7.52 -1.31
N THR A 485 23.51 -7.59 -2.38
CA THR A 485 23.11 -8.17 -3.67
C THR A 485 22.69 -9.63 -3.55
N SER A 486 23.24 -10.37 -2.57
CA SER A 486 22.84 -11.74 -2.19
C SER A 486 21.32 -11.86 -1.93
N THR A 487 20.76 -10.90 -1.19
CA THR A 487 19.35 -10.85 -0.77
C THR A 487 18.39 -10.82 -1.98
N THR A 488 18.83 -10.23 -3.11
CA THR A 488 18.09 -10.16 -4.38
C THR A 488 17.64 -11.52 -4.89
N SER A 489 18.58 -12.48 -4.95
CA SER A 489 18.37 -13.78 -5.59
C SER A 489 17.34 -14.65 -4.88
N PHE A 490 17.09 -14.39 -3.60
CA PHE A 490 16.10 -15.09 -2.81
C PHE A 490 14.67 -14.60 -3.06
N LEU A 491 14.44 -13.31 -3.37
CA LEU A 491 13.10 -12.71 -3.48
C LEU A 491 12.20 -13.36 -4.55
N SER A 492 12.78 -13.89 -5.62
CA SER A 492 12.07 -14.61 -6.70
C SER A 492 11.71 -16.06 -6.34
N SER A 493 12.42 -16.67 -5.37
CA SER A 493 12.31 -18.08 -4.97
C SER A 493 11.64 -18.29 -3.60
N ILE A 494 10.89 -17.29 -3.12
CA ILE A 494 10.14 -17.32 -1.85
C ILE A 494 8.83 -18.11 -1.99
N GLY A 495 8.57 -19.00 -1.03
CA GLY A 495 7.32 -19.77 -0.93
C GLY A 495 6.10 -18.93 -0.54
N ASN A 496 4.89 -19.49 -0.68
CA ASN A 496 3.70 -18.85 -0.11
C ASN A 496 3.78 -18.87 1.42
N GLY A 497 3.50 -17.73 2.08
CA GLY A 497 3.66 -17.59 3.54
C GLY A 497 5.11 -17.44 4.03
N GLU A 498 6.08 -17.35 3.12
CA GLU A 498 7.46 -16.98 3.44
C GLU A 498 7.72 -15.48 3.17
N ALA A 499 8.74 -14.95 3.85
CA ALA A 499 9.26 -13.61 3.67
C ALA A 499 10.77 -13.55 4.00
N ILE A 500 11.44 -12.53 3.50
CA ILE A 500 12.69 -12.04 4.09
C ILE A 500 12.33 -10.86 4.98
N ALA A 501 12.60 -10.98 6.28
CA ALA A 501 12.43 -9.91 7.26
C ALA A 501 13.77 -9.20 7.47
N PHE A 502 13.80 -7.87 7.35
CA PHE A 502 14.99 -7.06 7.56
C PHE A 502 14.65 -5.68 8.15
N GLY A 503 15.67 -4.96 8.63
CA GLY A 503 15.51 -3.68 9.34
C GLY A 503 15.53 -3.82 10.86
N GLU A 504 15.20 -2.75 11.58
CA GLU A 504 15.55 -2.59 13.00
C GLU A 504 14.76 -3.47 13.99
N ALA A 505 13.62 -4.03 13.58
CA ALA A 505 12.90 -5.03 14.37
C ALA A 505 13.65 -6.37 14.46
N VAL A 506 14.54 -6.69 13.51
CA VAL A 506 15.44 -7.86 13.55
C VAL A 506 16.86 -7.45 13.92
N ASN A 507 17.75 -8.43 14.11
CA ASN A 507 19.20 -8.20 14.23
C ASN A 507 19.93 -8.46 12.90
N VAL A 508 19.41 -9.37 12.07
CA VAL A 508 20.01 -9.86 10.83
C VAL A 508 18.89 -10.13 9.82
N PRO A 509 19.07 -9.82 8.51
CA PRO A 509 18.13 -10.22 7.47
C PRO A 509 17.86 -11.73 7.50
N MET A 510 16.60 -12.13 7.71
CA MET A 510 16.23 -13.53 7.91
C MET A 510 15.14 -13.98 6.93
N ARG A 511 15.41 -15.06 6.18
CA ARG A 511 14.37 -15.79 5.43
C ARG A 511 13.58 -16.64 6.43
N MET A 512 12.29 -16.37 6.51
CA MET A 512 11.39 -16.99 7.47
C MET A 512 10.05 -17.38 6.83
N ARG A 513 9.39 -18.36 7.43
CA ARG A 513 7.99 -18.70 7.20
C ARG A 513 7.18 -18.22 8.40
N PHE A 514 6.11 -17.45 8.15
CA PHE A 514 5.22 -16.98 9.22
C PHE A 514 4.50 -18.16 9.90
N ASP A 515 4.24 -18.02 11.21
CA ASP A 515 3.42 -18.99 11.94
C ASP A 515 1.99 -19.03 11.39
N ARG A 516 1.36 -20.21 11.38
CA ARG A 516 -0.03 -20.36 10.93
C ARG A 516 -0.99 -19.77 11.96
N VAL A 517 -1.65 -18.68 11.59
CA VAL A 517 -2.78 -18.12 12.32
C VAL A 517 -3.93 -19.14 12.38
N ALA A 518 -4.61 -19.24 13.52
CA ALA A 518 -5.76 -20.13 13.70
C ALA A 518 -6.90 -19.79 12.74
N THR A 519 -7.65 -20.79 12.27
CA THR A 519 -8.70 -20.63 11.24
C THR A 519 -9.82 -19.64 11.60
N ALA A 520 -10.08 -19.42 12.89
CA ALA A 520 -11.03 -18.41 13.38
C ALA A 520 -10.51 -16.96 13.31
N LYS A 521 -9.20 -16.75 13.12
CA LYS A 521 -8.53 -15.44 12.98
C LYS A 521 -7.90 -15.24 11.58
N LEU A 522 -8.27 -16.05 10.60
CA LEU A 522 -7.82 -15.84 9.22
C LEU A 522 -8.61 -14.69 8.56
N PRO A 523 -7.96 -13.82 7.77
CA PRO A 523 -8.65 -12.88 6.89
C PRO A 523 -9.64 -13.60 5.97
N LYS A 524 -10.74 -12.92 5.64
CA LYS A 524 -11.76 -13.38 4.70
C LYS A 524 -12.28 -12.15 3.96
N ALA A 525 -12.03 -12.06 2.67
CA ALA A 525 -12.64 -11.03 1.85
C ALA A 525 -14.16 -11.25 1.81
N SER A 526 -14.94 -10.26 2.26
CA SER A 526 -16.41 -10.34 2.21
C SER A 526 -16.99 -10.43 0.78
N GLY A 527 -16.15 -10.25 -0.25
CA GLY A 527 -16.51 -10.43 -1.66
C GLY A 527 -16.35 -11.86 -2.21
N THR A 528 -15.51 -12.71 -1.62
CA THR A 528 -15.43 -14.14 -2.01
C THR A 528 -16.45 -14.97 -1.26
N ILE A 529 -17.71 -14.80 -1.65
CA ILE A 529 -18.64 -15.93 -1.62
C ILE A 529 -17.97 -17.05 -2.41
N ASN A 530 -17.60 -18.14 -1.73
CA ASN A 530 -17.32 -19.40 -2.42
C ASN A 530 -18.64 -19.86 -3.03
N HIS A 531 -18.92 -19.42 -4.26
CA HIS A 531 -20.00 -19.96 -5.08
C HIS A 531 -19.66 -21.42 -5.40
N THR A 532 -20.02 -22.31 -4.48
CA THR A 532 -20.28 -23.73 -4.76
C THR A 532 -21.62 -23.89 -5.49
N ASN A 533 -21.97 -22.91 -6.31
CA ASN A 533 -23.06 -22.95 -7.26
C ASN A 533 -22.44 -23.36 -8.61
N HIS A 534 -23.09 -24.29 -9.31
CA HIS A 534 -22.73 -24.64 -10.69
C HIS A 534 -23.21 -23.56 -11.69
N GLU A 535 -22.84 -22.30 -11.45
CA GLU A 535 -23.16 -21.18 -12.34
C GLU A 535 -22.13 -21.08 -13.46
N THR A 536 -22.43 -21.71 -14.60
CA THR A 536 -21.73 -21.44 -15.87
C THR A 536 -22.20 -20.10 -16.44
N PRO A 537 -21.45 -19.47 -17.37
CA PRO A 537 -21.88 -18.23 -18.02
C PRO A 537 -23.29 -18.28 -18.61
N ASP A 538 -23.73 -19.45 -19.05
CA ASP A 538 -25.04 -19.72 -19.66
C ASP A 538 -26.22 -19.72 -18.67
N THR A 539 -25.93 -19.73 -17.35
CA THR A 539 -26.95 -19.72 -16.28
C THR A 539 -27.14 -18.36 -15.63
N VAL A 540 -26.36 -17.35 -16.04
CA VAL A 540 -26.37 -16.01 -15.45
C VAL A 540 -27.58 -15.22 -15.99
N ASP A 541 -28.53 -14.89 -15.10
CA ASP A 541 -29.71 -14.08 -15.47
C ASP A 541 -29.32 -12.61 -15.79
N LEU A 542 -29.03 -12.38 -17.07
CA LEU A 542 -28.75 -11.08 -17.64
C LEU A 542 -29.90 -10.07 -17.44
N ASN A 543 -31.16 -10.50 -17.33
CA ASN A 543 -32.25 -9.56 -17.06
C ASN A 543 -32.20 -9.07 -15.61
N ASN A 544 -31.89 -9.93 -14.63
CA ASN A 544 -31.70 -9.52 -13.24
C ASN A 544 -30.47 -8.61 -13.08
N ILE A 545 -29.36 -8.92 -13.76
CA ILE A 545 -28.18 -8.03 -13.81
C ILE A 545 -28.51 -6.69 -14.46
N VAL A 546 -29.16 -6.67 -15.64
CA VAL A 546 -29.53 -5.43 -16.33
C VAL A 546 -30.56 -4.63 -15.55
N THR A 547 -31.50 -5.28 -14.84
CA THR A 547 -32.41 -4.61 -13.90
C THR A 547 -31.64 -3.97 -12.75
N ARG A 548 -30.62 -4.63 -12.18
CA ARG A 548 -29.76 -4.02 -11.15
C ARG A 548 -28.90 -2.88 -11.70
N MET A 549 -28.36 -2.99 -12.92
CA MET A 549 -27.61 -1.92 -13.59
C MET A 549 -28.49 -0.71 -13.96
N ARG A 550 -29.79 -0.91 -14.21
CA ARG A 550 -30.77 0.15 -14.48
C ARG A 550 -31.45 0.67 -13.21
N ALA A 551 -31.37 -0.07 -12.11
CA ALA A 551 -31.83 0.37 -10.80
C ALA A 551 -30.78 1.29 -10.18
N THR A 552 -30.85 2.58 -10.52
CA THR A 552 -30.40 3.63 -9.61
C THR A 552 -30.95 3.32 -8.22
N PRO A 553 -30.13 3.29 -7.14
CA PRO A 553 -30.61 2.94 -5.81
C PRO A 553 -31.79 3.84 -5.45
N LYS A 554 -32.98 3.25 -5.26
CA LYS A 554 -34.20 4.02 -5.02
C LYS A 554 -34.05 4.80 -3.73
N PRO A 555 -34.15 6.14 -3.73
CA PRO A 555 -33.99 6.92 -2.51
C PRO A 555 -35.07 6.56 -1.49
N VAL A 556 -34.67 6.30 -0.25
CA VAL A 556 -35.59 6.28 0.90
C VAL A 556 -35.83 7.72 1.33
N ILE A 557 -36.52 8.49 0.49
CA ILE A 557 -36.93 9.87 0.80
C ILE A 557 -38.39 9.86 1.24
N THR A 558 -38.61 10.09 2.53
CA THR A 558 -39.92 10.43 3.09
C THR A 558 -39.88 11.72 3.92
N GLY A 559 -38.72 12.11 4.46
CA GLY A 559 -38.57 13.37 5.22
C GLY A 559 -38.17 14.59 4.37
N PHE A 560 -37.08 14.51 3.62
CA PHE A 560 -36.42 15.71 3.08
C PHE A 560 -37.25 16.44 2.01
N GLN A 561 -37.81 15.75 1.01
CA GLN A 561 -38.66 16.39 0.00
C GLN A 561 -39.84 17.13 0.63
N GLN A 562 -40.53 16.52 1.61
CA GLN A 562 -41.64 17.18 2.31
C GLN A 562 -41.19 18.46 3.04
N SER A 563 -40.02 18.45 3.68
CA SER A 563 -39.49 19.65 4.35
C SER A 563 -39.05 20.76 3.37
N VAL A 564 -38.57 20.40 2.18
CA VAL A 564 -38.16 21.37 1.15
C VAL A 564 -39.38 21.93 0.41
N GLU A 565 -40.37 21.08 0.07
CA GLU A 565 -41.64 21.52 -0.53
C GLU A 565 -42.42 22.42 0.45
N ALA A 566 -42.46 22.08 1.75
CA ALA A 566 -43.05 22.94 2.78
C ALA A 566 -42.34 24.30 2.90
N ALA A 567 -41.00 24.33 2.84
CA ALA A 567 -40.23 25.57 2.88
C ALA A 567 -40.40 26.45 1.62
N PHE A 568 -40.84 25.88 0.50
CA PHE A 568 -41.20 26.63 -0.71
C PHE A 568 -42.69 26.98 -0.81
N SER A 569 -43.59 26.32 -0.06
CA SER A 569 -45.03 26.62 -0.06
C SER A 569 -45.45 27.84 0.77
N ASP A 570 -44.59 28.34 1.66
CA ASP A 570 -44.86 29.55 2.48
C ASP A 570 -44.65 30.88 1.71
N LEU A 571 -44.42 30.83 0.39
CA LEU A 571 -44.38 32.00 -0.49
C LEU A 571 -45.76 32.25 -1.13
N PRO A 572 -46.36 33.45 -1.01
CA PRO A 572 -47.63 33.74 -1.65
C PRO A 572 -47.59 33.61 -3.18
N GLU A 573 -48.56 32.90 -3.77
CA GLU A 573 -48.67 32.79 -5.23
C GLU A 573 -48.87 34.17 -5.89
N PRO A 574 -48.12 34.50 -6.96
CA PRO A 574 -48.46 35.63 -7.81
C PRO A 574 -49.72 35.30 -8.62
N ALA A 575 -50.67 36.24 -8.66
CA ALA A 575 -51.96 36.05 -9.33
C ALA A 575 -51.82 35.62 -10.81
N PRO A 576 -52.67 34.71 -11.31
CA PRO A 576 -52.47 34.09 -12.63
C PRO A 576 -52.62 35.09 -13.79
N PRO A 577 -51.71 35.07 -14.78
CA PRO A 577 -51.82 35.92 -15.96
C PRO A 577 -52.99 35.47 -16.84
N SER A 578 -53.93 36.37 -17.11
CA SER A 578 -55.02 36.11 -18.04
C SER A 578 -54.56 36.31 -19.50
N ARG A 579 -55.04 35.43 -20.40
CA ARG A 579 -54.76 35.38 -21.85
C ARG A 579 -53.31 35.10 -22.28
N ALA A 580 -53.01 33.81 -22.48
CA ALA A 580 -51.88 33.35 -23.31
C ALA A 580 -52.11 31.92 -23.89
N THR A 581 -53.36 31.57 -24.24
CA THR A 581 -53.73 30.20 -24.67
C THR A 581 -53.74 29.99 -26.19
N ASP A 582 -53.66 31.06 -26.98
CA ASP A 582 -53.99 31.00 -28.42
C ASP A 582 -52.80 30.68 -29.33
N GLU A 583 -51.56 30.71 -28.82
CA GLU A 583 -50.34 30.45 -29.62
C GLU A 583 -49.95 28.97 -29.71
N ILE A 584 -50.38 28.10 -28.77
CA ILE A 584 -49.99 26.68 -28.76
C ILE A 584 -50.82 25.84 -29.76
N ASP A 585 -52.07 26.25 -30.03
CA ASP A 585 -52.99 25.54 -30.92
C ASP A 585 -52.95 26.03 -32.39
N SER A 586 -52.09 27.00 -32.72
CA SER A 586 -51.69 27.27 -34.11
C SER A 586 -50.54 26.37 -34.55
N TRP A 587 -49.51 26.18 -33.70
CA TRP A 587 -48.32 25.36 -34.02
C TRP A 587 -48.67 23.89 -34.30
N LYS A 588 -49.69 23.35 -33.62
CA LYS A 588 -50.23 21.99 -33.87
C LYS A 588 -50.97 21.83 -35.21
N ARG A 589 -51.31 22.92 -35.91
CA ARG A 589 -52.03 22.88 -37.19
C ARG A 589 -51.12 22.94 -38.42
N GLU A 590 -49.85 23.34 -38.27
CA GLU A 590 -48.89 23.41 -39.37
C GLU A 590 -48.05 22.12 -39.53
N LEU A 591 -47.97 21.29 -38.48
CA LEU A 591 -47.30 19.98 -38.51
C LEU A 591 -48.29 18.84 -38.79
N GLY A 592 -48.71 18.74 -40.06
CA GLY A 592 -49.64 17.70 -40.52
C GLY A 592 -49.11 16.28 -40.37
N THR A 593 -49.89 15.40 -39.75
CA THR A 593 -49.57 13.98 -39.54
C THR A 593 -50.08 13.12 -40.71
N PRO A 594 -49.22 12.33 -41.38
CA PRO A 594 -49.65 11.17 -42.16
C PRO A 594 -50.26 10.11 -41.22
N ALA A 595 -51.26 9.37 -41.71
CA ALA A 595 -51.90 8.30 -40.96
C ALA A 595 -50.98 7.07 -40.79
N ALA A 596 -51.24 6.27 -39.76
CA ALA A 596 -50.44 5.08 -39.47
C ALA A 596 -50.83 3.88 -40.34
N GLU A 597 -49.84 3.27 -40.98
CA GLU A 597 -49.91 1.89 -41.48
C GLU A 597 -49.02 0.97 -40.61
N GLY A 598 -49.24 -0.35 -40.71
CA GLY A 598 -48.78 -1.31 -39.71
C GLY A 598 -47.26 -1.53 -39.63
N TYR A 599 -46.76 -1.75 -38.42
CA TYR A 599 -45.38 -2.21 -38.18
C TYR A 599 -45.15 -3.60 -38.78
N GLU A 600 -44.25 -3.72 -39.76
CA GLU A 600 -43.70 -5.03 -40.13
C GLU A 600 -42.85 -5.62 -38.97
N PRO A 601 -42.93 -6.94 -38.71
CA PRO A 601 -42.07 -7.59 -37.74
C PRO A 601 -40.61 -7.66 -38.23
N TYR A 602 -39.69 -7.42 -37.30
CA TYR A 602 -38.24 -7.36 -37.52
C TYR A 602 -37.68 -8.59 -38.27
N ARG A 603 -36.93 -8.35 -39.36
CA ARG A 603 -36.20 -9.38 -40.12
C ARG A 603 -34.70 -9.36 -39.79
N PRO A 604 -34.04 -10.51 -39.58
CA PRO A 604 -32.62 -10.56 -39.20
C PRO A 604 -31.64 -9.97 -40.25
N ASP A 605 -32.09 -9.88 -41.50
CA ASP A 605 -31.24 -9.56 -42.66
C ASP A 605 -30.83 -8.08 -42.75
N MET A 606 -31.33 -7.22 -41.84
CA MET A 606 -31.08 -5.78 -41.79
C MET A 606 -29.73 -5.37 -41.17
N LEU A 607 -28.86 -6.33 -40.83
CA LEU A 607 -27.51 -6.06 -40.30
C LEU A 607 -26.43 -6.17 -41.41
N PRO A 608 -25.78 -5.07 -41.83
CA PRO A 608 -24.77 -5.12 -42.87
C PRO A 608 -23.45 -5.71 -42.34
N GLY A 609 -23.07 -6.93 -42.75
CA GLY A 609 -21.67 -7.34 -42.59
C GLY A 609 -21.27 -8.81 -42.46
N ARG A 610 -22.09 -9.83 -42.77
CA ARG A 610 -21.53 -11.17 -43.06
C ARG A 610 -22.41 -12.00 -44.00
N ALA A 611 -21.78 -12.62 -45.00
CA ALA A 611 -22.47 -13.40 -46.02
C ALA A 611 -22.93 -14.76 -45.50
N LEU A 612 -24.12 -15.19 -45.95
CA LEU A 612 -24.73 -16.47 -45.62
C LEU A 612 -24.07 -17.62 -46.39
N SER A 613 -23.94 -18.78 -45.74
CA SER A 613 -23.61 -20.05 -46.40
C SER A 613 -24.89 -20.82 -46.77
N ALA A 614 -24.90 -21.43 -47.96
CA ALA A 614 -25.95 -22.36 -48.38
C ALA A 614 -25.51 -23.83 -48.15
N PRO A 615 -26.45 -24.79 -47.92
CA PRO A 615 -26.12 -26.09 -47.35
C PRO A 615 -26.20 -27.23 -48.42
N PRO A 616 -26.41 -28.53 -48.11
CA PRO A 616 -25.40 -29.55 -48.42
C PRO A 616 -25.83 -30.57 -49.49
N SER A 617 -24.87 -31.34 -49.99
CA SER A 617 -25.15 -32.58 -50.75
C SER A 617 -24.09 -33.65 -50.48
N ASN A 618 -24.51 -34.92 -50.53
CA ASN A 618 -23.65 -36.08 -50.28
C ASN A 618 -23.05 -36.61 -51.58
N ALA A 619 -21.74 -36.90 -51.62
CA ALA A 619 -21.20 -38.02 -52.39
C ALA A 619 -19.75 -38.36 -51.98
N SER A 620 -19.44 -39.64 -52.13
CA SER A 620 -18.23 -40.39 -51.79
C SER A 620 -16.95 -40.08 -52.61
N THR A 621 -15.89 -40.81 -52.24
CA THR A 621 -14.75 -41.30 -53.07
C THR A 621 -13.55 -40.39 -53.37
N GLU A 622 -12.37 -41.01 -53.21
CA GLU A 622 -11.02 -40.63 -53.69
C GLU A 622 -10.90 -40.88 -55.24
N PRO A 623 -9.73 -40.82 -55.95
CA PRO A 623 -8.33 -40.59 -55.50
C PRO A 623 -7.36 -39.80 -56.43
N THR A 624 -6.11 -39.65 -55.96
CA THR A 624 -4.80 -39.72 -56.68
C THR A 624 -4.22 -38.64 -57.64
N THR A 625 -2.91 -38.39 -57.43
CA THR A 625 -1.77 -38.19 -58.40
C THR A 625 -1.46 -36.87 -59.14
N GLY A 626 -0.15 -36.65 -59.38
CA GLY A 626 0.47 -35.67 -60.30
C GLY A 626 1.03 -34.40 -59.62
N ALA A 627 2.34 -34.15 -59.35
CA ALA A 627 3.65 -34.73 -59.68
C ALA A 627 4.45 -34.10 -60.86
N VAL A 628 5.76 -33.86 -60.61
CA VAL A 628 6.93 -33.68 -61.54
C VAL A 628 7.31 -32.27 -62.09
N ASN A 629 8.51 -31.80 -61.66
CA ASN A 629 9.55 -30.91 -62.29
C ASN A 629 9.20 -29.46 -62.77
N GLU A 630 10.08 -28.44 -62.76
CA GLU A 630 11.45 -28.16 -62.21
C GLU A 630 11.70 -26.60 -62.20
N LEU A 631 12.86 -25.88 -62.26
CA LEU A 631 14.30 -26.15 -62.51
C LEU A 631 15.25 -25.00 -61.97
N ARG A 632 15.97 -25.18 -60.83
CA ARG A 632 17.14 -24.34 -60.36
C ARG A 632 16.88 -22.83 -60.05
N LYS A 633 17.69 -22.08 -59.27
CA LYS A 633 19.13 -22.13 -58.93
C LYS A 633 19.46 -21.44 -57.58
N ALA A 634 20.73 -21.51 -57.12
CA ALA A 634 21.28 -20.95 -55.86
C ALA A 634 21.19 -19.41 -55.73
N GLY A 635 21.39 -18.75 -54.57
CA GLY A 635 21.83 -19.20 -53.23
C GLY A 635 23.21 -18.65 -52.81
N PHE A 636 23.32 -17.90 -51.70
CA PHE A 636 24.60 -17.33 -51.18
C PHE A 636 24.55 -17.00 -49.67
N GLN A 637 25.73 -16.78 -49.04
CA GLN A 637 25.91 -16.57 -47.58
C GLN A 637 26.65 -15.26 -47.21
N MET A 638 26.21 -14.66 -46.09
CA MET A 638 26.97 -14.14 -44.92
C MET A 638 28.32 -13.36 -45.04
N GLN A 639 28.47 -12.34 -44.16
CA GLN A 639 29.69 -11.80 -43.47
C GLN A 639 30.23 -10.37 -43.78
N ALA A 640 30.44 -9.62 -42.67
CA ALA A 640 31.59 -8.77 -42.28
C ALA A 640 31.92 -7.35 -42.86
N GLN A 641 31.77 -6.36 -41.95
CA GLN A 641 32.73 -5.29 -41.56
C GLN A 641 33.15 -4.07 -42.45
N ASN A 642 33.35 -2.94 -41.74
CA ASN A 642 34.16 -1.72 -42.03
C ASN A 642 33.63 -0.59 -42.95
N GLY A 643 34.05 0.65 -42.65
CA GLY A 643 33.78 1.91 -43.39
C GLY A 643 35.04 2.47 -44.11
N PRO A 644 35.23 3.80 -44.37
CA PRO A 644 34.56 5.00 -43.84
C PRO A 644 34.17 6.09 -44.90
N SER A 645 34.06 7.37 -44.49
CA SER A 645 33.62 8.62 -45.20
C SER A 645 34.58 9.17 -46.29
N PRO A 646 34.29 10.26 -47.07
CA PRO A 646 33.73 11.60 -46.71
C PRO A 646 32.50 12.02 -47.61
N GLY A 647 32.07 13.28 -47.87
CA GLY A 647 32.56 14.66 -47.56
C GLY A 647 31.62 15.79 -48.06
N GLU A 648 32.15 17.04 -48.17
CA GLU A 648 31.56 18.31 -48.72
C GLU A 648 30.32 18.96 -48.02
N THR A 649 30.02 20.28 -48.06
CA THR A 649 30.86 21.52 -47.93
C THR A 649 30.01 22.65 -47.25
N ARG A 650 30.67 23.70 -46.71
CA ARG A 650 30.17 24.89 -45.96
C ARG A 650 29.66 26.05 -46.88
N PRO A 651 28.97 27.15 -46.41
CA PRO A 651 29.40 28.06 -45.34
C PRO A 651 28.28 28.67 -44.43
N SER A 652 28.45 29.93 -43.98
CA SER A 652 28.27 30.26 -42.55
C SER A 652 28.18 31.77 -42.20
N LEU A 653 27.67 32.05 -40.98
CA LEU A 653 28.01 33.17 -40.07
C LEU A 653 27.68 34.63 -40.45
N ARG A 654 26.91 35.27 -39.55
CA ARG A 654 27.03 36.66 -39.02
C ARG A 654 27.33 37.81 -39.99
N GLU A 655 26.28 38.60 -40.21
CA GLU A 655 26.27 40.05 -39.91
C GLU A 655 25.03 40.33 -39.02
N SER A 656 24.92 41.35 -38.17
CA SER A 656 25.86 42.34 -37.62
C SER A 656 25.44 42.59 -36.14
N LEU A 657 26.32 42.80 -35.15
CA LEU A 657 26.99 44.08 -34.77
C LEU A 657 25.98 45.25 -34.60
N LEU A 658 26.03 46.14 -33.60
CA LEU A 658 26.89 46.33 -32.40
C LEU A 658 26.31 47.49 -31.52
N LYS A 659 26.41 47.45 -30.18
CA LYS A 659 26.99 48.53 -29.30
C LYS A 659 26.69 48.39 -27.78
N LYS A 660 27.63 48.91 -26.98
CA LYS A 660 27.62 49.17 -25.51
C LYS A 660 27.27 50.67 -25.26
N PRO A 661 26.87 51.15 -24.06
CA PRO A 661 27.74 51.37 -22.85
C PRO A 661 27.00 51.14 -21.49
N LEU A 662 27.55 51.23 -20.26
CA LEU A 662 28.92 51.11 -19.70
C LEU A 662 28.86 50.83 -18.16
N GLY A 663 29.98 50.40 -17.57
CA GLY A 663 30.27 50.42 -16.12
C GLY A 663 29.70 49.27 -15.28
N SER A 664 30.26 48.88 -14.13
CA SER A 664 31.58 49.05 -13.48
C SER A 664 31.40 48.63 -12.01
N LEU A 665 32.05 47.54 -11.56
CA LEU A 665 32.72 47.49 -10.25
C LEU A 665 33.57 46.21 -10.10
N TYR A 666 34.47 46.23 -9.12
CA TYR A 666 35.47 45.18 -8.79
C TYR A 666 34.82 44.09 -7.91
N ARG A 667 35.24 42.81 -7.81
CA ARG A 667 36.48 42.03 -8.08
C ARG A 667 37.10 41.57 -6.75
N LYS A 668 37.10 40.25 -6.52
CA LYS A 668 37.72 39.51 -5.38
C LYS A 668 37.04 39.70 -4.02
N ASP A 669 37.23 38.78 -3.06
CA ASP A 669 38.05 37.55 -3.11
C ASP A 669 37.26 36.28 -3.45
#